data_AF-A0A418MZJ0-F1
#
_entry.id   AF-A0A418MZJ0-F1
#
_cell.length_a   1.000
_cell.length_b   1.000
_cell.length_c   1.000
_cell.angle_alpha   90.00
_cell.angle_beta   90.00
_cell.angle_gamma   90.00
#
_symmetry.space_group_name_H-M   'P 1'
#
loop_
_entity.id
_entity.type
_entity.pdbx_description
1 polymer ?
#
loop_
_entity_poly.entity_id
_entity_poly.type
_entity_poly.pdbx_seq_one_letter_code
_entity_poly.pdbx_strand_id
1 'polypeptide(L)'
;MTATPTTIDAEVDRPSVTHRFDPRRHRRVPGLFDLWLAPGDRGGLVLPRKPDRPLTARAITDLVRRSGETADDVRILTADGARHADLFSEVAGLLGHDVLVSPEGADIRHHDRGDGPLHAVPFDRSSNRARDWLVIQPPELATPLPGWFTVDRGLVRPRRGVVGLSLRGGLVLATRADFVTRRATAHRLGAASEGLVTVAVTARAGGFLVGDYGGTQRVYSGGQLAALLGDLPLYGSDLRLWLTWPSDADEQQSLGAQARELAETTGATVWTPPPGGSAELVDGRRDLRALDYAGQPAAWLAHRPRFAPGPPTLHTTSAGLLLSTSTRPSIMVDLTAAPDTAPPQPTQGKPTAPADEREEQSAEPPAEATPPADPPSAEATPAAAAATESTPPAGPPAESTGAPTEPTGPADPSEEPVAERATTPVADEASQATAPAAPAEPATSATEPAAEPATIATEPAAEPATIATEPAAEPATIATEPAAEPATSATDQPAEPTSGPADQPAQAAVAGFVSESGIVPVMPLPRPALTVDDRRAAGYGVTWLSPGQQVNAEQFEAYVVSPGDARSITEGVPAAELFLLAFLDARSVPEGRRLLRVRIAAGGAIPMAALRAHLPARLQHLRGLREAYLLPAARLDRTVAVSVFDLDRAGRLTPAGECDGTALRIRCAAPARTIAGLPNEQLRWPTFGTRRAYALLPADQARLPRNWLRLYRRQPPVRAGRLLLELRVPRNRAIDVTATADLLAPLVRIRSRAQALRTAQVELILASRSYRRVRVRRVFRAEADAWQRVPRLRSGPLPDVVPQLQPSTPS
;
A
#
# COMPACT_ATOMS: atom_id res chain seq x y z
N MET A 1 22.10 -31.18 26.59
CA MET A 1 22.41 -29.82 26.10
C MET A 1 21.22 -28.91 26.40
N THR A 2 21.27 -28.20 27.52
CA THR A 2 20.28 -27.17 27.90
C THR A 2 20.72 -25.84 27.30
N ALA A 3 19.84 -25.16 26.55
CA ALA A 3 20.14 -23.88 25.94
C ALA A 3 19.81 -22.72 26.90
N THR A 4 20.80 -21.90 27.22
CA THR A 4 20.63 -20.70 28.06
C THR A 4 19.79 -19.66 27.31
N PRO A 5 18.75 -19.05 27.92
CA PRO A 5 18.01 -17.98 27.29
C PRO A 5 18.87 -16.71 27.18
N THR A 6 19.04 -16.19 25.96
CA THR A 6 19.72 -14.91 25.74
C THR A 6 18.80 -13.75 26.12
N THR A 7 19.11 -13.10 27.24
CA THR A 7 18.52 -11.81 27.62
C THR A 7 18.78 -10.76 26.53
N ILE A 8 17.73 -10.10 26.06
CA ILE A 8 17.79 -9.00 25.08
C ILE A 8 16.95 -7.82 25.64
N ASP A 9 17.45 -6.60 25.40
CA ASP A 9 16.80 -5.31 25.65
C ASP A 9 16.38 -5.01 27.10
N ALA A 10 17.39 -4.78 27.96
CA ALA A 10 17.26 -4.06 29.23
C ALA A 10 18.08 -2.74 29.26
N GLU A 11 18.47 -2.20 28.10
CA GLU A 11 19.30 -0.98 27.97
C GLU A 11 18.50 0.23 27.45
N VAL A 12 17.34 0.50 28.04
CA VAL A 12 16.51 1.68 27.70
C VAL A 12 15.98 2.36 28.96
N ASP A 13 16.87 3.03 29.71
CA ASP A 13 16.55 4.26 30.46
C ASP A 13 17.83 4.95 31.01
N ARG A 14 18.73 5.36 30.11
CA ARG A 14 19.67 6.45 30.42
C ARG A 14 18.98 7.77 30.05
N PRO A 15 18.78 8.72 30.99
CA PRO A 15 18.10 9.97 30.69
C PRO A 15 18.93 10.79 29.69
N SER A 16 18.33 11.10 28.54
CA SER A 16 18.94 11.96 27.52
C SER A 16 19.18 13.36 28.11
N VAL A 17 20.35 13.97 27.88
CA VAL A 17 20.68 15.29 28.43
C VAL A 17 19.81 16.35 27.77
N THR A 18 18.72 16.78 28.42
CA THR A 18 17.81 17.79 27.87
C THR A 18 18.41 19.19 28.03
N HIS A 19 18.98 19.73 26.97
CA HIS A 19 19.43 21.12 26.95
C HIS A 19 18.27 22.11 26.75
N ARG A 20 18.41 23.32 27.30
CA ARG A 20 17.54 24.46 26.99
C ARG A 20 17.49 24.66 25.47
N PHE A 21 16.30 24.95 24.94
CA PHE A 21 16.10 25.13 23.51
C PHE A 21 16.94 26.28 22.95
N ASP A 22 17.67 26.02 21.86
CA ASP A 22 18.43 27.00 21.06
C ASP A 22 17.93 26.93 19.61
N PRO A 23 17.14 27.92 19.14
CA PRO A 23 16.58 27.91 17.80
C PRO A 23 17.62 27.99 16.68
N ARG A 24 18.91 28.21 16.99
CA ARG A 24 20.01 28.12 16.00
C ARG A 24 20.50 26.68 15.78
N ARG A 25 20.20 25.75 16.69
CA ARG A 25 20.69 24.35 16.67
C ARG A 25 19.61 23.31 16.40
N HIS A 26 18.33 23.69 16.43
CA HIS A 26 17.23 22.78 16.19
C HIS A 26 17.21 22.27 14.73
N ARG A 27 16.83 21.01 14.57
CA ARG A 27 16.61 20.39 13.27
C ARG A 27 15.26 20.83 12.68
N ARG A 28 15.30 21.57 11.58
CA ARG A 28 14.12 21.80 10.73
C ARG A 28 13.59 20.48 10.16
N VAL A 29 12.27 20.36 10.07
CA VAL A 29 11.57 19.23 9.45
C VAL A 29 11.04 19.68 8.09
N PRO A 30 11.28 18.95 6.97
CA PRO A 30 10.74 19.35 5.66
C PRO A 30 9.20 19.42 5.68
N GLY A 31 8.63 20.49 5.10
CA GLY A 31 7.19 20.77 5.10
C GLY A 31 6.65 21.39 6.40
N LEU A 32 7.53 21.81 7.32
CA LEU A 32 7.17 22.35 8.64
C LEU A 32 7.96 23.64 8.93
N PHE A 33 7.24 24.75 9.05
CA PHE A 33 7.80 26.05 9.39
C PHE A 33 7.84 26.26 10.91
N ASP A 34 9.06 26.31 11.46
CA ASP A 34 9.34 26.49 12.89
C ASP A 34 9.38 27.99 13.27
N LEU A 35 8.36 28.48 13.98
CA LEU A 35 8.23 29.88 14.41
C LEU A 35 8.43 30.06 15.93
N TRP A 36 9.46 30.81 16.34
CA TRP A 36 9.71 31.09 17.76
C TRP A 36 8.98 32.35 18.24
N LEU A 37 8.02 32.14 19.17
CA LEU A 37 7.34 33.17 19.94
C LEU A 37 7.68 33.00 21.44
N ALA A 38 7.49 34.06 22.23
CA ALA A 38 7.57 34.02 23.69
C ALA A 38 6.34 34.71 24.30
N PRO A 39 5.98 34.42 25.57
CA PRO A 39 5.05 35.25 26.33
C PRO A 39 5.69 36.63 26.61
N GLY A 40 4.91 37.70 26.42
CA GLY A 40 5.25 39.04 26.91
C GLY A 40 4.55 39.35 28.24
N ASP A 41 4.91 40.47 28.87
CA ASP A 41 4.49 40.83 30.24
C ASP A 41 2.97 40.92 30.47
N ARG A 42 2.20 41.11 29.39
CA ARG A 42 0.72 41.15 29.40
C ARG A 42 0.07 39.83 28.96
N GLY A 43 0.80 38.72 29.01
CA GLY A 43 0.35 37.38 28.61
C GLY A 43 0.22 37.16 27.09
N GLY A 44 0.13 38.21 26.27
CA GLY A 44 0.13 38.10 24.81
C GLY A 44 1.48 37.62 24.25
N LEU A 45 1.45 36.91 23.12
CA LEU A 45 2.65 36.39 22.48
C LEU A 45 3.41 37.45 21.67
N VAL A 46 4.73 37.43 21.78
CA VAL A 46 5.65 38.44 21.24
C VAL A 46 6.79 37.77 20.46
N LEU A 47 7.46 38.53 19.59
CA LEU A 47 8.75 38.08 19.02
C LEU A 47 9.86 38.30 20.07
N PRO A 48 10.76 37.33 20.33
CA PRO A 48 11.88 37.51 21.27
C PRO A 48 12.87 38.64 20.94
N ARG A 49 12.77 39.25 19.74
CA ARG A 49 13.54 40.44 19.33
C ARG A 49 12.75 41.75 19.42
N LYS A 50 11.47 41.71 19.78
CA LYS A 50 10.53 42.85 19.88
C LYS A 50 9.49 42.54 20.99
N PRO A 51 9.91 42.48 22.26
CA PRO A 51 9.05 42.03 23.36
C PRO A 51 7.88 42.97 23.64
N ASP A 52 8.00 44.25 23.30
CA ASP A 52 7.04 45.30 23.66
C ASP A 52 5.75 45.29 22.81
N ARG A 53 5.70 44.43 21.78
CA ARG A 53 4.59 44.38 20.81
C ARG A 53 3.96 42.97 20.73
N PRO A 54 2.81 42.74 21.38
CA PRO A 54 2.05 41.51 21.18
C PRO A 54 1.59 41.35 19.73
N LEU A 55 1.51 40.11 19.28
CA LEU A 55 1.12 39.73 17.92
C LEU A 55 -0.36 39.30 17.87
N THR A 56 -1.07 39.77 16.87
CA THR A 56 -2.37 39.21 16.46
C THR A 56 -2.17 38.01 15.53
N ALA A 57 -3.19 37.19 15.34
CA ALA A 57 -3.12 36.04 14.42
C ALA A 57 -2.77 36.47 12.99
N ARG A 58 -3.30 37.60 12.51
CA ARG A 58 -2.90 38.21 11.23
C ARG A 58 -1.41 38.57 11.20
N ALA A 59 -0.86 39.15 12.27
CA ALA A 59 0.57 39.47 12.34
C ALA A 59 1.46 38.20 12.35
N ILE A 60 1.01 37.12 12.99
CA ILE A 60 1.66 35.79 12.97
C ILE A 60 1.59 35.20 11.56
N THR A 61 0.41 35.22 10.93
CA THR A 61 0.17 34.75 9.55
C THR A 61 1.08 35.47 8.56
N ASP A 62 1.17 36.79 8.64
CA ASP A 62 2.04 37.61 7.80
C ASP A 62 3.53 37.33 8.04
N LEU A 63 3.94 36.95 9.26
CA LEU A 63 5.30 36.50 9.56
C LEU A 63 5.61 35.14 8.92
N VAL A 64 4.69 34.18 9.01
CA VAL A 64 4.81 32.86 8.34
C VAL A 64 4.91 33.04 6.83
N ARG A 65 3.94 33.73 6.21
CA ARG A 65 3.87 33.94 4.75
C ARG A 65 5.08 34.67 4.14
N ARG A 66 5.83 35.45 4.94
CA ARG A 66 7.09 36.10 4.52
C ARG A 66 8.35 35.26 4.72
N SER A 67 8.28 34.13 5.43
CA SER A 67 9.46 33.47 6.01
C SER A 67 9.53 31.94 5.79
N GLY A 68 8.40 31.30 5.54
CA GLY A 68 8.28 29.88 5.19
C GLY A 68 7.73 29.68 3.77
N GLU A 69 7.63 28.43 3.32
CA GLU A 69 6.98 28.13 2.04
C GLU A 69 5.45 28.20 2.19
N THR A 70 4.75 28.59 1.11
CA THR A 70 3.28 28.79 1.13
C THR A 70 2.46 27.52 1.40
N ALA A 71 3.14 26.37 1.44
CA ALA A 71 2.56 25.07 1.74
C ALA A 71 3.21 24.39 2.97
N ASP A 72 3.95 25.09 3.84
CA ASP A 72 4.43 24.53 5.12
C ASP A 72 3.30 24.49 6.17
N ASP A 73 3.19 23.40 6.95
CA ASP A 73 2.46 23.42 8.22
C ASP A 73 3.28 24.20 9.25
N VAL A 74 2.66 24.85 10.23
CA VAL A 74 3.40 25.69 11.18
C VAL A 74 3.61 24.96 12.50
N ARG A 75 4.78 25.10 13.12
CA ARG A 75 5.01 24.70 14.52
C ARG A 75 5.43 25.92 15.33
N ILE A 76 4.61 26.26 16.33
CA ILE A 76 4.87 27.41 17.20
C ILE A 76 5.72 26.96 18.39
N LEU A 77 6.95 27.48 18.45
CA LEU A 77 7.96 27.12 19.43
C LEU A 77 7.86 27.97 20.72
N THR A 78 6.67 28.04 21.32
CA THR A 78 6.46 28.68 22.64
C THR A 78 6.30 27.64 23.77
N ALA A 79 6.56 28.03 25.02
CA ALA A 79 6.05 27.28 26.18
C ALA A 79 4.53 27.51 26.32
N ASP A 80 3.83 26.55 26.96
CA ASP A 80 2.40 26.62 27.30
C ASP A 80 1.46 27.01 26.15
N GLY A 81 1.79 26.64 24.91
CA GLY A 81 1.13 27.14 23.69
C GLY A 81 -0.37 26.90 23.59
N ALA A 82 -0.87 25.85 24.25
CA ALA A 82 -2.31 25.58 24.40
C ALA A 82 -3.10 26.75 25.04
N ARG A 83 -2.46 27.60 25.85
CA ARG A 83 -3.08 28.80 26.45
C ARG A 83 -3.44 29.88 25.42
N HIS A 84 -3.01 29.72 24.17
CA HIS A 84 -3.31 30.60 23.06
C HIS A 84 -4.04 29.84 21.92
N ALA A 85 -4.78 28.78 22.25
CA ALA A 85 -5.46 27.94 21.27
C ALA A 85 -6.37 28.74 20.32
N ASP A 86 -7.14 29.71 20.82
CA ASP A 86 -8.04 30.53 19.99
C ASP A 86 -7.26 31.39 18.97
N LEU A 87 -6.18 32.05 19.43
CA LEU A 87 -5.27 32.82 18.58
C LEU A 87 -4.64 31.93 17.48
N PHE A 88 -4.24 30.71 17.83
CA PHE A 88 -3.66 29.76 16.88
C PHE A 88 -4.71 29.07 15.98
N SER A 89 -5.97 29.01 16.41
CA SER A 89 -7.12 28.60 15.60
C SER A 89 -7.42 29.62 14.51
N GLU A 90 -7.38 30.92 14.86
CA GLU A 90 -7.43 32.01 13.87
C GLU A 90 -6.23 31.96 12.90
N VAL A 91 -5.01 31.72 13.39
CA VAL A 91 -3.82 31.51 12.53
C VAL A 91 -3.99 30.30 11.60
N ALA A 92 -4.51 29.17 12.08
CA ALA A 92 -4.76 27.99 11.26
C ALA A 92 -5.80 28.29 10.17
N GLY A 93 -6.90 28.98 10.51
CA GLY A 93 -7.89 29.47 9.55
C GLY A 93 -7.29 30.39 8.49
N LEU A 94 -6.52 31.41 8.91
CA LEU A 94 -5.89 32.39 8.01
C LEU A 94 -4.78 31.78 7.13
N LEU A 95 -4.16 30.67 7.53
CA LEU A 95 -3.17 29.95 6.71
C LEU A 95 -3.77 28.86 5.83
N GLY A 96 -4.87 28.23 6.25
CA GLY A 96 -5.40 27.01 5.63
C GLY A 96 -4.59 25.74 5.93
N HIS A 97 -3.69 25.79 6.93
CA HIS A 97 -2.72 24.73 7.27
C HIS A 97 -2.79 24.31 8.74
N ASP A 98 -2.24 23.13 9.07
CA ASP A 98 -2.19 22.66 10.46
C ASP A 98 -1.17 23.47 11.28
N VAL A 99 -1.52 23.81 12.53
CA VAL A 99 -0.66 24.53 13.48
C VAL A 99 -0.36 23.66 14.70
N LEU A 100 0.91 23.30 14.88
CA LEU A 100 1.40 22.47 15.97
C LEU A 100 1.84 23.36 17.16
N VAL A 101 1.30 23.11 18.34
CA VAL A 101 1.60 23.87 19.57
C VAL A 101 1.97 22.97 20.74
N SER A 102 2.70 23.51 21.72
CA SER A 102 3.00 22.81 22.97
C SER A 102 1.75 22.70 23.85
N PRO A 103 1.54 21.58 24.58
CA PRO A 103 0.49 21.48 25.59
C PRO A 103 0.64 22.51 26.72
N GLU A 104 -0.42 22.72 27.49
CA GLU A 104 -0.32 23.42 28.77
C GLU A 104 0.49 22.59 29.78
N GLY A 105 1.32 23.28 30.57
CA GLY A 105 2.29 22.71 31.49
C GLY A 105 3.60 22.31 30.83
N ALA A 106 3.86 22.68 29.57
CA ALA A 106 5.01 22.17 28.81
C ALA A 106 6.02 23.25 28.38
N ASP A 107 7.31 22.95 28.63
CA ASP A 107 8.47 23.69 28.14
C ASP A 107 9.09 22.99 26.93
N ILE A 108 9.43 23.73 25.88
CA ILE A 108 10.16 23.17 24.73
C ILE A 108 11.64 23.03 25.09
N ARG A 109 12.19 21.84 24.84
CA ARG A 109 13.60 21.51 25.05
C ARG A 109 14.18 20.81 23.82
N HIS A 110 15.50 20.69 23.80
CA HIS A 110 16.17 19.80 22.87
C HIS A 110 16.17 18.35 23.40
N HIS A 111 15.66 17.43 22.60
CA HIS A 111 15.87 16.01 22.79
C HIS A 111 17.06 15.56 21.92
N ASP A 112 18.10 15.08 22.59
CA ASP A 112 19.30 14.49 22.02
C ASP A 112 19.12 12.97 21.80
N ARG A 113 19.71 12.44 20.74
CA ARG A 113 19.75 11.00 20.41
C ARG A 113 21.10 10.57 19.81
N GLY A 114 22.20 11.22 20.19
CA GLY A 114 23.56 11.04 19.66
C GLY A 114 23.93 12.15 18.65
N ASP A 115 24.98 11.95 17.85
CA ASP A 115 25.60 12.93 16.91
C ASP A 115 24.68 13.49 15.78
N GLY A 116 23.36 13.38 15.90
CA GLY A 116 22.37 14.00 15.02
C GLY A 116 21.94 15.40 15.46
N PRO A 117 21.39 16.22 14.55
CA PRO A 117 20.87 17.54 14.89
C PRO A 117 19.64 17.44 15.82
N LEU A 118 19.62 18.28 16.86
CA LEU A 118 18.71 18.20 18.00
C LEU A 118 17.24 18.45 17.60
N HIS A 119 16.33 17.69 18.18
CA HIS A 119 14.89 17.84 17.92
C HIS A 119 14.20 18.70 18.99
N ALA A 120 13.35 19.64 18.56
CA ALA A 120 12.43 20.36 19.45
C ALA A 120 11.31 19.41 19.93
N VAL A 121 11.15 19.27 21.24
CA VAL A 121 10.18 18.41 21.93
C VAL A 121 9.58 19.17 23.12
N PRO A 122 8.26 19.13 23.37
CA PRO A 122 7.66 19.69 24.57
C PRO A 122 7.81 18.69 25.74
N PHE A 123 8.35 19.16 26.85
CA PHE A 123 8.49 18.42 28.09
C PHE A 123 7.57 19.01 29.15
N ASP A 124 6.81 18.13 29.80
CA ASP A 124 5.99 18.45 30.95
C ASP A 124 6.86 19.00 32.09
N ARG A 125 6.49 20.16 32.63
CA ARG A 125 7.33 20.97 33.52
C ARG A 125 7.50 20.34 34.90
N SER A 126 6.50 19.62 35.41
CA SER A 126 6.54 18.96 36.72
C SER A 126 7.03 17.52 36.64
N SER A 127 6.56 16.72 35.68
CA SER A 127 6.96 15.30 35.56
C SER A 127 8.22 15.06 34.73
N ASN A 128 8.74 16.08 34.03
CA ASN A 128 9.88 16.00 33.13
C ASN A 128 9.72 14.97 31.99
N ARG A 129 8.48 14.60 31.64
CA ARG A 129 8.16 13.64 30.58
C ARG A 129 7.89 14.35 29.25
N ALA A 130 8.35 13.78 28.14
CA ALA A 130 8.00 14.28 26.81
C ALA A 130 6.48 14.11 26.56
N ARG A 131 5.82 15.15 26.04
CA ARG A 131 4.41 15.15 25.64
C ARG A 131 4.29 15.37 24.14
N ASP A 132 3.19 14.91 23.56
CA ASP A 132 2.90 15.16 22.14
C ASP A 132 2.44 16.60 21.92
N TRP A 133 2.80 17.16 20.76
CA TRP A 133 2.29 18.44 20.27
C TRP A 133 0.79 18.35 20.01
N LEU A 134 0.05 19.39 20.39
CA LEU A 134 -1.34 19.54 19.99
C LEU A 134 -1.38 20.03 18.54
N VAL A 135 -2.27 19.46 17.72
CA VAL A 135 -2.48 19.87 16.32
C VAL A 135 -3.78 20.64 16.24
N ILE A 136 -3.67 21.95 16.05
CA ILE A 136 -4.81 22.84 15.77
C ILE A 136 -5.01 22.83 14.24
N GLN A 137 -6.17 22.38 13.79
CA GLN A 137 -6.55 22.37 12.38
C GLN A 137 -7.32 23.68 12.05
N PRO A 138 -7.35 24.14 10.78
CA PRO A 138 -8.21 25.26 10.39
C PRO A 138 -9.68 24.92 10.69
N PRO A 139 -10.47 25.78 11.36
CA PRO A 139 -11.80 25.41 11.87
C PRO A 139 -12.76 24.83 10.82
N GLU A 140 -12.83 25.44 9.65
CA GLU A 140 -13.69 25.00 8.52
C GLU A 140 -13.21 23.68 7.86
N LEU A 141 -11.96 23.29 8.13
CA LEU A 141 -11.27 22.13 7.55
C LEU A 141 -10.87 21.10 8.63
N ALA A 142 -11.47 21.21 9.83
CA ALA A 142 -11.19 20.36 10.97
C ALA A 142 -11.79 18.96 10.78
N THR A 143 -10.98 17.92 11.00
CA THR A 143 -11.36 16.53 10.77
C THR A 143 -10.66 15.56 11.76
N PRO A 144 -11.25 14.39 12.03
CA PRO A 144 -10.54 13.29 12.72
C PRO A 144 -9.55 12.54 11.80
N LEU A 145 -9.38 12.98 10.53
CA LEU A 145 -8.44 12.36 9.59
C LEU A 145 -7.00 12.80 9.90
N PRO A 146 -6.00 11.95 9.63
CA PRO A 146 -4.61 12.26 9.94
C PRO A 146 -4.09 13.48 9.19
N GLY A 147 -3.37 14.38 9.87
CA GLY A 147 -2.55 15.43 9.27
C GLY A 147 -1.27 14.90 8.62
N TRP A 148 -0.53 15.77 7.94
CA TRP A 148 0.67 15.41 7.16
C TRP A 148 1.78 14.76 8.02
N PHE A 149 1.87 15.24 9.25
CA PHE A 149 2.83 14.78 10.25
C PHE A 149 2.25 13.67 11.15
N THR A 150 3.13 12.84 11.67
CA THR A 150 2.90 12.06 12.89
C THR A 150 3.64 12.72 14.04
N VAL A 151 3.02 12.70 15.21
CA VAL A 151 3.64 13.03 16.48
C VAL A 151 3.76 11.72 17.28
N ASP A 152 4.94 11.48 17.85
CA ASP A 152 5.27 10.27 18.61
C ASP A 152 6.27 10.66 19.72
N ARG A 153 5.81 10.67 20.97
CA ARG A 153 6.60 11.07 22.16
C ARG A 153 7.20 12.48 21.99
N GLY A 154 6.38 13.40 21.49
CA GLY A 154 6.76 14.79 21.19
C GLY A 154 7.67 14.99 19.98
N LEU A 155 8.05 13.91 19.27
CA LEU A 155 8.82 14.01 18.03
C LEU A 155 7.89 14.12 16.83
N VAL A 156 7.84 15.31 16.23
CA VAL A 156 7.18 15.53 14.92
C VAL A 156 8.02 14.88 13.82
N ARG A 157 7.37 14.07 12.97
CA ARG A 157 7.98 13.44 11.79
C ARG A 157 6.99 13.50 10.63
N PRO A 158 7.41 13.73 9.38
CA PRO A 158 6.52 13.53 8.24
C PRO A 158 6.13 12.04 8.18
N ARG A 159 4.92 11.77 7.68
CA ARG A 159 4.52 10.40 7.32
C ARG A 159 5.41 9.86 6.19
N ARG A 160 5.18 8.61 5.78
CA ARG A 160 6.03 7.92 4.79
C ARG A 160 5.20 7.23 3.73
N GLY A 161 5.72 7.22 2.51
CA GLY A 161 5.00 6.72 1.34
C GLY A 161 4.13 7.79 0.70
N VAL A 162 3.24 7.34 -0.19
CA VAL A 162 2.26 8.17 -0.89
C VAL A 162 1.32 8.87 0.09
N VAL A 163 0.92 10.11 -0.23
CA VAL A 163 -0.09 10.86 0.52
C VAL A 163 -1.46 10.27 0.23
N GLY A 164 -1.88 9.34 1.09
CA GLY A 164 -3.19 8.69 1.06
C GLY A 164 -3.98 8.93 2.35
N LEU A 165 -5.28 9.21 2.19
CA LEU A 165 -6.28 9.31 3.26
C LEU A 165 -7.41 8.31 3.00
N SER A 166 -7.69 7.41 3.94
CA SER A 166 -8.71 6.37 3.77
C SER A 166 -10.13 6.94 3.79
N LEU A 167 -10.96 6.51 2.84
CA LEU A 167 -12.42 6.72 2.84
C LEU A 167 -13.12 5.46 3.34
N ARG A 168 -14.40 5.57 3.74
CA ARG A 168 -15.23 4.40 4.11
C ARG A 168 -15.44 3.39 2.97
N GLY A 169 -15.22 3.81 1.73
CA GLY A 169 -15.24 2.98 0.53
C GLY A 169 -14.20 3.41 -0.50
N GLY A 170 -12.94 3.64 -0.10
CA GLY A 170 -11.88 4.01 -1.04
C GLY A 170 -10.71 4.81 -0.46
N LEU A 171 -10.12 5.68 -1.28
CA LEU A 171 -8.85 6.37 -0.97
C LEU A 171 -8.80 7.76 -1.61
N VAL A 172 -8.43 8.78 -0.85
CA VAL A 172 -8.03 10.09 -1.39
C VAL A 172 -6.51 10.13 -1.49
N LEU A 173 -6.01 10.21 -2.73
CA LEU A 173 -4.63 10.55 -3.04
C LEU A 173 -4.52 12.09 -3.11
N ALA A 174 -3.42 12.63 -2.60
CA ALA A 174 -3.16 14.07 -2.58
C ALA A 174 -1.71 14.42 -2.94
N THR A 175 -1.46 15.71 -3.10
CA THR A 175 -0.13 16.34 -3.10
C THR A 175 0.07 17.10 -1.77
N ARG A 176 1.16 17.85 -1.61
CA ARG A 176 1.31 18.78 -0.47
C ARG A 176 0.38 20.01 -0.58
N ALA A 177 0.14 20.49 -1.80
CA ALA A 177 -0.57 21.76 -2.03
C ALA A 177 -2.08 21.67 -1.84
N ASP A 178 -2.68 20.50 -2.09
CA ASP A 178 -4.13 20.26 -1.97
C ASP A 178 -4.51 19.38 -0.76
N PHE A 179 -3.55 19.05 0.11
CA PHE A 179 -3.73 18.07 1.21
C PHE A 179 -4.86 18.45 2.18
N VAL A 180 -4.88 19.68 2.70
CA VAL A 180 -5.82 20.08 3.76
C VAL A 180 -7.25 20.16 3.20
N THR A 181 -7.41 20.73 2.01
CA THR A 181 -8.69 20.74 1.28
C THR A 181 -9.16 19.32 0.98
N ARG A 182 -8.28 18.44 0.47
CA ARG A 182 -8.59 17.02 0.22
C ARG A 182 -8.94 16.26 1.51
N ARG A 183 -8.35 16.62 2.66
CA ARG A 183 -8.71 16.04 3.97
C ARG A 183 -10.11 16.45 4.40
N ALA A 184 -10.44 17.74 4.30
CA ALA A 184 -11.77 18.25 4.65
C ALA A 184 -12.86 17.67 3.72
N THR A 185 -12.63 17.63 2.41
CA THR A 185 -13.60 17.05 1.46
C THR A 185 -13.72 15.53 1.61
N ALA A 186 -12.63 14.82 1.92
CA ALA A 186 -12.67 13.39 2.27
C ALA A 186 -13.53 13.09 3.51
N HIS A 187 -13.50 13.96 4.53
CA HIS A 187 -14.32 13.77 5.73
C HIS A 187 -15.81 14.04 5.49
N ARG A 188 -16.15 14.95 4.57
CA ARG A 188 -17.54 15.25 4.19
C ARG A 188 -18.17 14.20 3.26
N LEU A 189 -17.37 13.37 2.58
CA LEU A 189 -17.87 12.28 1.74
C LEU A 189 -18.45 11.14 2.60
N GLY A 190 -19.58 10.57 2.16
CA GLY A 190 -20.27 9.47 2.82
C GLY A 190 -19.62 8.11 2.60
N ALA A 191 -20.33 7.05 3.00
CA ALA A 191 -20.07 5.73 2.45
C ALA A 191 -20.60 5.71 1.01
N ALA A 192 -19.78 5.25 0.06
CA ALA A 192 -20.24 4.99 -1.31
C ALA A 192 -21.22 3.79 -1.32
N SER A 193 -22.00 3.67 -2.40
CA SER A 193 -22.85 2.51 -2.64
C SER A 193 -22.06 1.20 -2.58
N GLU A 194 -22.71 0.10 -2.16
CA GLU A 194 -22.07 -1.21 -2.12
C GLU A 194 -21.54 -1.61 -3.51
N GLY A 195 -20.29 -2.09 -3.57
CA GLY A 195 -19.59 -2.38 -4.81
C GLY A 195 -18.94 -1.18 -5.52
N LEU A 196 -19.09 0.06 -5.03
CA LEU A 196 -18.46 1.25 -5.61
C LEU A 196 -17.27 1.76 -4.77
N VAL A 197 -16.06 1.63 -5.31
CA VAL A 197 -14.85 2.19 -4.71
C VAL A 197 -14.62 3.60 -5.25
N THR A 198 -14.48 4.61 -4.38
CA THR A 198 -14.17 5.98 -4.79
C THR A 198 -12.68 6.30 -4.58
N VAL A 199 -11.98 6.70 -5.65
CA VAL A 199 -10.59 7.16 -5.57
C VAL A 199 -10.48 8.61 -6.01
N ALA A 200 -10.08 9.50 -5.10
CA ALA A 200 -9.80 10.88 -5.46
C ALA A 200 -8.33 11.06 -5.84
N VAL A 201 -8.07 11.78 -6.92
CA VAL A 201 -6.72 12.00 -7.46
C VAL A 201 -6.67 13.33 -8.23
N THR A 202 -5.49 13.91 -8.43
CA THR A 202 -5.32 15.12 -9.27
C THR A 202 -4.88 14.68 -10.66
N ALA A 203 -5.46 15.25 -11.72
CA ALA A 203 -5.01 15.03 -13.10
C ALA A 203 -4.01 16.11 -13.51
N ARG A 204 -2.91 15.73 -14.18
CA ARG A 204 -1.92 16.66 -14.77
C ARG A 204 -0.97 15.94 -15.73
N ALA A 205 -0.51 16.63 -16.78
CA ALA A 205 0.36 16.10 -17.83
C ALA A 205 -0.19 14.78 -18.42
N GLY A 206 -1.51 14.73 -18.67
CA GLY A 206 -2.18 13.56 -19.26
C GLY A 206 -2.22 12.31 -18.37
N GLY A 207 -1.96 12.44 -17.06
CA GLY A 207 -1.93 11.32 -16.12
C GLY A 207 -2.27 11.71 -14.68
N PHE A 208 -2.04 10.78 -13.75
CA PHE A 208 -2.48 10.89 -12.36
C PHE A 208 -1.37 11.44 -11.46
N LEU A 209 -1.49 12.69 -11.01
CA LEU A 209 -0.56 13.36 -10.10
C LEU A 209 -0.78 12.89 -8.65
N VAL A 210 0.27 12.36 -8.04
CA VAL A 210 0.27 11.80 -6.69
C VAL A 210 1.52 12.26 -5.95
N GLY A 211 1.36 12.74 -4.71
CA GLY A 211 2.46 13.14 -3.84
C GLY A 211 2.96 12.03 -2.91
N ASP A 212 4.15 12.23 -2.34
CA ASP A 212 4.61 11.55 -1.13
C ASP A 212 4.72 12.53 0.05
N TYR A 213 4.69 11.98 1.27
CA TYR A 213 4.79 12.76 2.50
C TYR A 213 6.19 13.40 2.73
N GLY A 214 7.15 13.14 1.84
CA GLY A 214 8.43 13.86 1.77
C GLY A 214 8.36 15.12 0.89
N GLY A 215 7.18 15.45 0.34
CA GLY A 215 6.93 16.61 -0.51
C GLY A 215 7.19 16.37 -1.99
N THR A 216 7.67 15.18 -2.39
CA THR A 216 7.89 14.89 -3.82
C THR A 216 6.55 14.59 -4.52
N GLN A 217 6.46 14.92 -5.80
CA GLN A 217 5.25 14.69 -6.61
C GLN A 217 5.61 13.95 -7.89
N ARG A 218 4.70 13.12 -8.39
CA ARG A 218 4.90 12.35 -9.61
C ARG A 218 3.59 12.08 -10.33
N VAL A 219 3.64 12.10 -11.66
CA VAL A 219 2.57 11.63 -12.54
C VAL A 219 2.69 10.12 -12.75
N TYR A 220 1.57 9.40 -12.63
CA TYR A 220 1.44 7.95 -12.76
C TYR A 220 0.59 7.60 -14.00
N SER A 221 0.99 6.55 -14.72
CA SER A 221 0.15 5.91 -15.76
C SER A 221 -0.97 5.07 -15.11
N GLY A 222 -1.98 4.66 -15.86
CA GLY A 222 -3.10 3.87 -15.35
C GLY A 222 -2.67 2.59 -14.61
N GLY A 223 -1.76 1.80 -15.19
CA GLY A 223 -1.21 0.60 -14.58
C GLY A 223 -0.21 0.88 -13.45
N GLN A 224 0.37 2.08 -13.38
CA GLN A 224 1.16 2.51 -12.23
C GLN A 224 0.27 2.95 -11.06
N LEU A 225 -0.86 3.60 -11.34
CA LEU A 225 -1.89 3.92 -10.35
C LEU A 225 -2.58 2.64 -9.84
N ALA A 226 -2.93 1.70 -10.72
CA ALA A 226 -3.45 0.38 -10.33
C ALA A 226 -2.53 -0.32 -9.32
N ALA A 227 -1.21 -0.20 -9.49
CA ALA A 227 -0.22 -0.77 -8.58
C ALA A 227 -0.07 0.00 -7.24
N LEU A 228 -0.57 1.23 -7.13
CA LEU A 228 -0.75 1.94 -5.84
C LEU A 228 -2.07 1.53 -5.17
N LEU A 229 -3.14 1.33 -5.96
CA LEU A 229 -4.49 1.05 -5.46
C LEU A 229 -4.75 -0.41 -5.10
N GLY A 230 -3.76 -1.31 -5.22
CA GLY A 230 -3.96 -2.76 -5.03
C GLY A 230 -4.52 -3.15 -3.66
N ASP A 231 -4.22 -2.38 -2.61
CA ASP A 231 -4.75 -2.61 -1.26
C ASP A 231 -6.28 -2.40 -1.15
N LEU A 232 -6.92 -1.81 -2.18
CA LEU A 232 -8.37 -1.66 -2.30
C LEU A 232 -9.03 -2.88 -2.99
N PRO A 233 -10.26 -3.25 -2.62
CA PRO A 233 -10.99 -4.39 -3.20
C PRO A 233 -11.59 -4.06 -4.58
N LEU A 234 -10.74 -3.78 -5.56
CA LEU A 234 -11.17 -3.35 -6.90
C LEU A 234 -11.71 -4.49 -7.78
N TYR A 235 -11.34 -5.75 -7.53
CA TYR A 235 -11.74 -6.86 -8.38
C TYR A 235 -13.22 -7.22 -8.18
N GLY A 236 -14.03 -7.05 -9.22
CA GLY A 236 -15.50 -7.23 -9.14
C GLY A 236 -16.24 -6.04 -8.52
N SER A 237 -15.57 -4.89 -8.36
CA SER A 237 -16.16 -3.62 -7.94
C SER A 237 -16.03 -2.58 -9.06
N ASP A 238 -16.91 -1.58 -9.05
CA ASP A 238 -16.77 -0.40 -9.91
C ASP A 238 -15.87 0.66 -9.22
N LEU A 239 -15.09 1.41 -10.00
CA LEU A 239 -14.10 2.39 -9.52
C LEU A 239 -14.44 3.82 -9.98
N ARG A 240 -14.99 4.65 -9.11
CA ARG A 240 -15.29 6.07 -9.38
C ARG A 240 -14.06 6.95 -9.11
N LEU A 241 -13.59 7.67 -10.13
CA LEU A 241 -12.51 8.65 -9.98
C LEU A 241 -13.07 10.04 -9.66
N TRP A 242 -12.69 10.56 -8.49
CA TRP A 242 -12.93 11.94 -8.10
C TRP A 242 -11.74 12.79 -8.56
N LEU A 243 -11.90 13.42 -9.72
CA LEU A 243 -10.91 14.30 -10.36
C LEU A 243 -11.61 15.44 -11.11
N THR A 244 -10.83 16.46 -11.46
CA THR A 244 -11.17 17.44 -12.50
C THR A 244 -10.31 17.13 -13.72
N TRP A 245 -10.88 17.17 -14.92
CA TRP A 245 -10.11 16.98 -16.15
C TRP A 245 -9.24 18.22 -16.44
N PRO A 246 -8.07 18.04 -17.09
CA PRO A 246 -7.34 19.15 -17.67
C PRO A 246 -8.16 19.82 -18.78
N SER A 247 -8.03 21.14 -18.93
CA SER A 247 -8.71 21.89 -20.01
C SER A 247 -8.12 21.64 -21.39
N ASP A 248 -6.87 21.16 -21.46
CA ASP A 248 -6.17 20.84 -22.70
C ASP A 248 -6.63 19.51 -23.34
N ALA A 249 -6.83 19.51 -24.66
CA ALA A 249 -7.41 18.39 -25.38
C ALA A 249 -6.46 17.18 -25.53
N ASP A 250 -5.14 17.41 -25.66
CA ASP A 250 -4.16 16.33 -25.76
C ASP A 250 -3.92 15.68 -24.39
N GLU A 251 -3.93 16.47 -23.31
CA GLU A 251 -3.98 15.95 -21.95
C GLU A 251 -5.27 15.17 -21.67
N GLN A 252 -6.44 15.62 -22.18
CA GLN A 252 -7.69 14.85 -22.08
C GLN A 252 -7.61 13.52 -22.85
N GLN A 253 -7.12 13.51 -24.09
CA GLN A 253 -6.97 12.28 -24.86
C GLN A 253 -6.01 11.30 -24.15
N SER A 254 -4.92 11.83 -23.61
CA SER A 254 -3.92 11.08 -22.84
C SER A 254 -4.50 10.50 -21.55
N LEU A 255 -5.18 11.32 -20.73
CA LEU A 255 -5.78 10.86 -19.47
C LEU A 255 -6.91 9.86 -19.71
N GLY A 256 -7.66 10.00 -20.80
CA GLY A 256 -8.63 9.00 -21.26
C GLY A 256 -7.98 7.65 -21.61
N ALA A 257 -6.77 7.66 -22.20
CA ALA A 257 -6.00 6.43 -22.36
C ALA A 257 -5.52 5.86 -21.02
N GLN A 258 -5.14 6.71 -20.05
CA GLN A 258 -4.75 6.27 -18.71
C GLN A 258 -5.91 5.69 -17.89
N ALA A 259 -7.13 6.22 -18.05
CA ALA A 259 -8.34 5.66 -17.41
C ALA A 259 -8.67 4.26 -17.96
N ARG A 260 -8.48 4.03 -19.27
CA ARG A 260 -8.60 2.69 -19.88
C ARG A 260 -7.48 1.75 -19.44
N GLU A 261 -6.22 2.19 -19.39
CA GLU A 261 -5.10 1.40 -18.86
C GLU A 261 -5.33 1.00 -17.39
N LEU A 262 -5.92 1.90 -16.59
CA LEU A 262 -6.32 1.63 -15.21
C LEU A 262 -7.40 0.52 -15.16
N ALA A 263 -8.48 0.64 -15.92
CA ALA A 263 -9.56 -0.35 -15.97
C ALA A 263 -9.06 -1.74 -16.37
N GLU A 264 -8.26 -1.83 -17.43
CA GLU A 264 -7.66 -3.09 -17.92
C GLU A 264 -6.67 -3.71 -16.93
N THR A 265 -6.05 -2.90 -16.06
CA THR A 265 -5.09 -3.39 -15.05
C THR A 265 -5.77 -3.80 -13.73
N THR A 266 -6.89 -3.18 -13.37
CA THR A 266 -7.64 -3.48 -12.13
C THR A 266 -8.72 -4.55 -12.32
N GLY A 267 -9.27 -4.67 -13.53
CA GLY A 267 -10.47 -5.47 -13.81
C GLY A 267 -11.79 -4.79 -13.41
N ALA A 268 -11.74 -3.54 -12.96
CA ALA A 268 -12.90 -2.73 -12.60
C ALA A 268 -13.37 -1.87 -13.78
N THR A 269 -14.66 -1.56 -13.88
CA THR A 269 -15.08 -0.38 -14.67
C THR A 269 -14.56 0.86 -13.98
N VAL A 270 -13.86 1.73 -14.71
CA VAL A 270 -13.45 3.03 -14.19
C VAL A 270 -14.46 4.06 -14.65
N TRP A 271 -15.07 4.77 -13.71
CA TRP A 271 -16.04 5.84 -13.96
C TRP A 271 -15.37 7.20 -13.75
N THR A 272 -15.42 8.06 -14.76
CA THR A 272 -14.92 9.45 -14.69
C THR A 272 -16.05 10.44 -14.99
N PRO A 273 -15.94 11.72 -14.58
CA PRO A 273 -16.69 12.78 -15.26
C PRO A 273 -16.35 12.80 -16.77
N PRO A 274 -17.14 13.49 -17.62
CA PRO A 274 -16.81 13.66 -19.03
C PRO A 274 -15.52 14.48 -19.22
N PRO A 275 -14.80 14.35 -20.35
CA PRO A 275 -13.62 15.17 -20.67
C PRO A 275 -13.91 16.67 -20.55
N GLY A 276 -12.96 17.42 -19.99
CA GLY A 276 -13.11 18.85 -19.65
C GLY A 276 -13.96 19.13 -18.41
N GLY A 277 -14.71 18.14 -17.89
CA GLY A 277 -15.58 18.28 -16.72
C GLY A 277 -14.93 17.98 -15.37
N SER A 278 -15.74 17.95 -14.32
CA SER A 278 -15.31 17.76 -12.92
C SER A 278 -16.17 16.76 -12.15
N ALA A 279 -15.64 16.23 -11.05
CA ALA A 279 -16.41 15.49 -10.06
C ALA A 279 -16.48 16.28 -8.75
N GLU A 280 -17.68 16.58 -8.29
CA GLU A 280 -17.93 17.46 -7.15
C GLU A 280 -18.78 16.80 -6.07
N LEU A 281 -18.51 17.17 -4.81
CA LEU A 281 -19.32 16.76 -3.67
C LEU A 281 -20.63 17.56 -3.65
N VAL A 282 -21.76 16.87 -3.61
CA VAL A 282 -23.08 17.47 -3.46
C VAL A 282 -23.36 17.72 -1.98
N ASP A 283 -23.50 18.99 -1.61
CA ASP A 283 -23.84 19.42 -0.26
C ASP A 283 -25.16 18.78 0.22
N GLY A 284 -25.23 18.51 1.53
CA GLY A 284 -26.31 17.73 2.15
C GLY A 284 -26.29 16.22 1.83
N ARG A 285 -26.04 15.83 0.57
CA ARG A 285 -26.09 14.41 0.14
C ARG A 285 -24.82 13.60 0.45
N ARG A 286 -23.68 14.25 0.66
CA ARG A 286 -22.37 13.60 0.94
C ARG A 286 -21.92 12.62 -0.15
N ASP A 287 -22.32 12.82 -1.39
CA ASP A 287 -21.94 11.98 -2.54
C ASP A 287 -21.50 12.82 -3.76
N LEU A 288 -20.88 12.19 -4.76
CA LEU A 288 -20.28 12.87 -5.91
C LEU A 288 -21.20 12.92 -7.13
N ARG A 289 -21.37 14.12 -7.70
CA ARG A 289 -21.90 14.34 -9.06
C ARG A 289 -20.77 14.49 -10.08
N ALA A 290 -21.00 14.07 -11.32
CA ALA A 290 -20.23 14.51 -12.47
C ALA A 290 -20.82 15.80 -13.06
N LEU A 291 -19.96 16.72 -13.45
CA LEU A 291 -20.27 17.92 -14.21
C LEU A 291 -19.53 17.90 -15.55
N ASP A 292 -20.07 18.60 -16.55
CA ASP A 292 -19.38 18.93 -17.79
C ASP A 292 -18.46 20.16 -17.66
N TYR A 293 -17.88 20.60 -18.78
CA TYR A 293 -16.99 21.76 -18.83
C TYR A 293 -17.72 23.10 -18.55
N ALA A 294 -19.05 23.13 -18.65
CA ALA A 294 -19.91 24.28 -18.36
C ALA A 294 -20.51 24.22 -16.94
N GLY A 295 -20.04 23.29 -16.11
CA GLY A 295 -20.50 23.10 -14.73
C GLY A 295 -21.91 22.50 -14.62
N GLN A 296 -22.48 21.97 -15.70
CA GLN A 296 -23.82 21.39 -15.70
C GLN A 296 -23.78 19.90 -15.36
N PRO A 297 -24.79 19.35 -14.65
CA PRO A 297 -24.82 17.92 -14.31
C PRO A 297 -24.76 17.01 -15.54
N ALA A 298 -23.83 16.06 -15.54
CA ALA A 298 -23.48 15.28 -16.72
C ALA A 298 -23.39 13.77 -16.45
N ALA A 299 -23.44 12.97 -17.52
CA ALA A 299 -23.26 11.52 -17.45
C ALA A 299 -21.83 11.13 -17.05
N TRP A 300 -21.65 10.17 -16.14
CA TRP A 300 -20.35 9.57 -15.88
C TRP A 300 -19.93 8.69 -17.07
N LEU A 301 -18.69 8.87 -17.53
CA LEU A 301 -18.09 8.10 -18.61
C LEU A 301 -17.49 6.79 -18.05
N ALA A 302 -17.96 5.66 -18.57
CA ALA A 302 -17.49 4.32 -18.20
C ALA A 302 -16.34 3.84 -19.10
N HIS A 303 -15.15 3.66 -18.53
CA HIS A 303 -14.02 2.98 -19.16
C HIS A 303 -14.03 1.52 -18.69
N ARG A 304 -14.51 0.60 -19.54
CA ARG A 304 -14.63 -0.83 -19.22
C ARG A 304 -13.39 -1.61 -19.69
N PRO A 305 -12.91 -2.61 -18.91
CA PRO A 305 -11.91 -3.56 -19.40
C PRO A 305 -12.52 -4.51 -20.43
N ARG A 306 -11.70 -5.06 -21.34
CA ARG A 306 -12.16 -5.94 -22.45
C ARG A 306 -12.91 -7.19 -22.03
N PHE A 307 -12.69 -7.63 -20.80
CA PHE A 307 -13.24 -8.86 -20.23
C PHE A 307 -14.34 -8.60 -19.19
N ALA A 308 -14.90 -7.38 -19.13
CA ALA A 308 -16.03 -7.07 -18.27
C ALA A 308 -17.29 -7.83 -18.71
N PRO A 309 -17.91 -8.67 -17.87
CA PRO A 309 -19.16 -9.33 -18.21
C PRO A 309 -20.35 -8.35 -18.23
N GLY A 310 -21.37 -8.66 -19.03
CA GLY A 310 -22.67 -7.99 -19.01
C GLY A 310 -22.64 -6.48 -19.35
N PRO A 311 -23.77 -5.76 -19.12
CA PRO A 311 -23.80 -4.29 -19.10
C PRO A 311 -23.16 -3.73 -17.80
N PRO A 312 -22.95 -2.41 -17.68
CA PRO A 312 -22.49 -1.80 -16.43
C PRO A 312 -23.51 -1.96 -15.29
N THR A 313 -23.01 -2.15 -14.07
CA THR A 313 -23.78 -2.31 -12.82
C THR A 313 -24.28 -1.00 -12.21
N LEU A 314 -23.76 0.14 -12.69
CA LEU A 314 -24.16 1.48 -12.27
C LEU A 314 -24.73 2.27 -13.46
N HIS A 315 -25.56 3.26 -13.16
CA HIS A 315 -26.14 4.20 -14.13
C HIS A 315 -26.00 5.64 -13.60
N THR A 316 -25.96 6.62 -14.51
CA THR A 316 -25.97 8.04 -14.12
C THR A 316 -27.38 8.60 -14.17
N THR A 317 -27.75 9.35 -13.14
CA THR A 317 -29.00 10.13 -13.06
C THR A 317 -28.87 11.47 -13.81
N SER A 318 -29.99 12.12 -14.12
CA SER A 318 -30.00 13.49 -14.66
C SER A 318 -29.35 14.54 -13.75
N ALA A 319 -29.21 14.25 -12.44
CA ALA A 319 -28.47 15.09 -11.49
C ALA A 319 -26.95 14.80 -11.45
N GLY A 320 -26.43 14.01 -12.39
CA GLY A 320 -25.02 13.63 -12.47
C GLY A 320 -24.56 12.66 -11.37
N LEU A 321 -25.46 12.11 -10.53
CA LEU A 321 -25.12 11.12 -9.50
C LEU A 321 -25.06 9.71 -10.09
N LEU A 322 -24.10 8.90 -9.64
CA LEU A 322 -23.86 7.53 -10.08
C LEU A 322 -24.49 6.53 -9.10
N LEU A 323 -25.49 5.76 -9.52
CA LEU A 323 -26.28 4.86 -8.67
C LEU A 323 -26.27 3.41 -9.18
N SER A 324 -26.41 2.44 -8.27
CA SER A 324 -26.53 1.02 -8.63
C SER A 324 -27.85 0.71 -9.33
N THR A 325 -27.81 -0.14 -10.36
CA THR A 325 -29.03 -0.63 -11.05
C THR A 325 -29.83 -1.63 -10.19
N SER A 326 -29.21 -2.25 -9.18
CA SER A 326 -29.93 -3.06 -8.18
C SER A 326 -30.75 -2.20 -7.21
N THR A 327 -30.42 -0.92 -7.07
CA THR A 327 -31.22 0.08 -6.33
C THR A 327 -32.33 0.63 -7.22
N ARG A 328 -33.21 -0.26 -7.73
CA ARG A 328 -34.54 0.20 -8.18
C ARG A 328 -35.24 0.85 -6.98
N PRO A 329 -35.86 2.04 -7.12
CA PRO A 329 -36.80 2.49 -6.10
C PRO A 329 -37.88 1.42 -5.98
N SER A 330 -38.19 1.01 -4.75
CA SER A 330 -39.39 0.21 -4.52
C SER A 330 -40.59 1.10 -4.83
N ILE A 331 -41.19 0.90 -6.01
CA ILE A 331 -42.46 1.54 -6.35
C ILE A 331 -43.48 0.87 -5.44
N MET A 332 -43.77 1.51 -4.31
CA MET A 332 -45.02 1.28 -3.60
C MET A 332 -46.12 1.75 -4.55
N VAL A 333 -46.65 0.81 -5.33
CA VAL A 333 -47.93 0.98 -6.00
C VAL A 333 -48.95 1.10 -4.87
N ASP A 334 -49.41 2.32 -4.65
CA ASP A 334 -50.46 2.60 -3.68
C ASP A 334 -51.74 1.93 -4.19
N LEU A 335 -52.06 0.76 -3.64
CA LEU A 335 -53.19 -0.09 -4.03
C LEU A 335 -54.51 0.44 -3.45
N THR A 336 -54.69 1.76 -3.47
CA THR A 336 -55.85 2.48 -2.94
C THR A 336 -56.63 3.14 -4.08
N ALA A 337 -56.97 2.34 -5.10
CA ALA A 337 -57.80 2.73 -6.24
C ALA A 337 -58.83 1.65 -6.57
N ALA A 338 -59.87 1.54 -5.73
CA ALA A 338 -61.09 0.81 -6.08
C ALA A 338 -61.89 1.62 -7.13
N PRO A 339 -62.61 0.97 -8.06
CA PRO A 339 -63.37 1.68 -9.09
C PRO A 339 -64.59 2.40 -8.48
N ASP A 340 -64.58 3.73 -8.53
CA ASP A 340 -65.70 4.54 -8.08
C ASP A 340 -66.95 4.29 -8.95
N THR A 341 -68.09 4.07 -8.30
CA THR A 341 -69.39 3.83 -8.93
C THR A 341 -70.37 4.86 -8.39
N ALA A 342 -70.36 6.05 -8.99
CA ALA A 342 -71.23 7.16 -8.61
C ALA A 342 -72.71 6.76 -8.67
N PRO A 343 -73.50 7.18 -7.66
CA PRO A 343 -74.56 8.15 -7.94
C PRO A 343 -74.57 9.28 -6.86
N PRO A 344 -75.57 10.19 -6.81
CA PRO A 344 -75.38 11.52 -7.36
C PRO A 344 -75.38 12.64 -6.30
N GLN A 345 -74.71 13.76 -6.61
CA GLN A 345 -74.87 15.00 -5.84
C GLN A 345 -76.28 15.59 -5.98
N PRO A 346 -76.74 16.30 -4.94
CA PRO A 346 -77.34 17.61 -5.18
C PRO A 346 -76.73 18.74 -4.32
N THR A 347 -76.19 19.74 -5.04
CA THR A 347 -76.30 21.19 -4.76
C THR A 347 -75.86 21.81 -3.41
N GLN A 348 -74.79 22.61 -3.51
CA GLN A 348 -74.70 24.04 -3.11
C GLN A 348 -74.89 24.46 -1.63
N GLY A 349 -73.86 25.08 -1.04
CA GLY A 349 -73.92 25.77 0.28
C GLY A 349 -72.72 26.71 0.54
N LYS A 350 -72.84 27.97 0.14
CA LYS A 350 -71.92 29.12 0.38
C LYS A 350 -72.77 30.23 1.05
N PRO A 351 -72.28 31.24 1.83
CA PRO A 351 -70.90 31.59 2.26
C PRO A 351 -70.67 31.20 3.75
N THR A 352 -69.98 31.88 4.71
CA THR A 352 -69.40 33.25 4.85
C THR A 352 -68.32 33.32 5.95
N ALA A 353 -67.53 34.41 5.94
CA ALA A 353 -66.69 34.92 7.04
C ALA A 353 -67.42 36.16 7.68
N PRO A 354 -66.84 37.00 8.59
CA PRO A 354 -65.50 36.99 9.20
C PRO A 354 -65.51 37.29 10.73
N ALA A 355 -64.36 37.75 11.25
CA ALA A 355 -64.15 38.48 12.52
C ALA A 355 -64.30 37.66 13.82
N ASP A 356 -63.81 38.12 14.99
CA ASP A 356 -62.58 38.86 15.43
C ASP A 356 -62.66 38.87 16.98
N GLU A 357 -61.68 39.45 17.69
CA GLU A 357 -61.67 39.64 19.16
C GLU A 357 -61.58 38.33 19.99
N ARG A 358 -61.13 38.31 21.26
CA ARG A 358 -59.99 38.96 21.97
C ARG A 358 -59.96 38.32 23.37
N GLU A 359 -58.76 38.21 23.97
CA GLU A 359 -58.59 38.04 25.44
C GLU A 359 -59.21 36.72 26.02
N GLU A 360 -58.83 36.15 27.17
CA GLU A 360 -57.76 36.46 28.13
C GLU A 360 -57.27 35.17 28.87
N GLN A 361 -56.02 35.22 29.37
CA GLN A 361 -55.47 34.58 30.59
C GLN A 361 -55.70 33.09 30.99
N SER A 362 -54.59 32.48 31.42
CA SER A 362 -54.42 31.56 32.57
C SER A 362 -54.96 30.12 32.57
N ALA A 363 -54.04 29.16 32.37
CA ALA A 363 -53.86 28.02 33.28
C ALA A 363 -52.43 27.43 33.17
N GLU A 364 -51.80 27.13 34.31
CA GLU A 364 -50.50 26.47 34.46
C GLU A 364 -50.66 24.95 34.61
N PRO A 365 -49.71 24.14 34.10
CA PRO A 365 -49.26 22.99 34.91
C PRO A 365 -47.72 22.79 34.93
N PRO A 366 -47.14 22.16 35.97
CA PRO A 366 -45.70 22.19 36.26
C PRO A 366 -44.97 20.85 35.99
N ALA A 367 -43.73 20.76 36.53
CA ALA A 367 -42.94 19.56 36.83
C ALA A 367 -42.06 18.96 35.71
N GLU A 368 -40.93 19.65 35.51
CA GLU A 368 -39.61 19.10 35.18
C GLU A 368 -39.32 17.70 35.79
N ALA A 369 -38.65 16.82 35.04
CA ALA A 369 -38.35 15.44 35.46
C ALA A 369 -36.84 15.12 35.40
N THR A 370 -36.21 15.08 36.58
CA THR A 370 -34.77 14.75 36.74
C THR A 370 -34.52 13.23 36.64
N PRO A 371 -33.46 12.77 35.94
CA PRO A 371 -33.11 11.35 35.88
C PRO A 371 -32.56 10.82 37.22
N PRO A 372 -32.75 9.52 37.55
CA PRO A 372 -32.27 8.91 38.79
C PRO A 372 -30.76 8.68 38.81
N ALA A 373 -30.18 8.65 40.02
CA ALA A 373 -28.74 8.49 40.25
C ALA A 373 -28.29 7.04 40.51
N ASP A 374 -26.99 6.78 40.37
CA ASP A 374 -26.35 5.49 40.63
C ASP A 374 -26.41 5.04 42.12
N PRO A 375 -26.55 3.74 42.41
CA PRO A 375 -26.36 3.19 43.74
C PRO A 375 -24.86 3.03 44.10
N PRO A 376 -24.47 3.20 45.38
CA PRO A 376 -23.06 3.21 45.79
C PRO A 376 -22.45 1.80 45.88
N SER A 377 -21.15 1.70 45.56
CA SER A 377 -20.33 0.52 45.87
C SER A 377 -19.86 0.58 47.33
N ALA A 378 -20.09 -0.50 48.09
CA ALA A 378 -19.67 -0.59 49.50
C ALA A 378 -18.25 -1.14 49.66
N GLU A 379 -17.50 -0.59 50.63
CA GLU A 379 -16.18 -1.09 51.03
C GLU A 379 -16.29 -2.38 51.86
N ALA A 380 -15.31 -3.27 51.73
CA ALA A 380 -15.19 -4.47 52.56
C ALA A 380 -13.72 -4.87 52.80
N THR A 381 -13.09 -4.25 53.79
CA THR A 381 -11.75 -4.61 54.27
C THR A 381 -11.83 -5.79 55.24
N PRO A 382 -10.90 -6.77 55.16
CA PRO A 382 -10.43 -7.46 56.35
C PRO A 382 -8.90 -7.39 56.49
N ALA A 383 -8.42 -7.46 57.74
CA ALA A 383 -6.99 -7.34 58.07
C ALA A 383 -6.40 -8.64 58.62
N ALA A 384 -5.10 -8.84 58.36
CA ALA A 384 -4.10 -9.58 59.12
C ALA A 384 -4.48 -10.93 59.80
N ALA A 385 -3.91 -12.01 59.26
CA ALA A 385 -3.47 -13.18 60.03
C ALA A 385 -2.06 -13.59 59.55
N ALA A 386 -1.24 -14.22 60.39
CA ALA A 386 0.20 -14.33 60.18
C ALA A 386 0.73 -15.77 60.02
N ALA A 387 1.89 -15.85 59.35
CA ALA A 387 2.95 -16.86 59.47
C ALA A 387 2.59 -18.37 59.50
N THR A 388 3.12 -19.11 58.53
CA THR A 388 3.81 -20.37 58.82
C THR A 388 4.87 -20.66 57.75
N GLU A 389 6.07 -21.04 58.19
CA GLU A 389 7.24 -21.28 57.35
C GLU A 389 7.51 -22.80 57.30
N SER A 390 7.74 -23.37 56.11
CA SER A 390 7.79 -24.83 55.92
C SER A 390 9.02 -25.29 55.12
N THR A 391 9.94 -25.89 55.86
CA THR A 391 11.14 -26.65 55.50
C THR A 391 11.02 -27.56 54.25
N PRO A 392 12.04 -27.60 53.36
CA PRO A 392 12.19 -28.64 52.33
C PRO A 392 12.87 -29.91 52.87
N PRO A 393 12.47 -31.13 52.44
CA PRO A 393 13.08 -32.39 52.86
C PRO A 393 14.36 -32.76 52.08
N ALA A 394 15.13 -33.73 52.60
CA ALA A 394 16.43 -34.18 52.07
C ALA A 394 16.34 -35.38 51.10
N GLY A 395 17.49 -35.75 50.48
CA GLY A 395 17.72 -37.00 49.72
C GLY A 395 18.14 -38.18 50.63
N PRO A 396 19.12 -39.06 50.25
CA PRO A 396 20.01 -39.11 49.08
C PRO A 396 19.52 -40.21 48.07
N PRO A 397 20.19 -41.35 47.69
CA PRO A 397 21.51 -41.96 48.01
C PRO A 397 22.61 -41.63 46.96
N ALA A 398 23.44 -42.60 46.54
CA ALA A 398 24.65 -42.43 45.70
C ALA A 398 24.98 -43.69 44.84
N GLU A 399 26.25 -43.79 44.36
CA GLU A 399 26.91 -44.90 43.61
C GLU A 399 26.61 -45.04 42.09
N SER A 400 27.56 -45.38 41.19
CA SER A 400 29.05 -45.43 41.28
C SER A 400 29.76 -45.40 39.89
N THR A 401 31.05 -45.05 39.89
CA THR A 401 32.16 -45.32 38.91
C THR A 401 31.97 -45.35 37.38
N GLY A 402 32.85 -44.65 36.65
CA GLY A 402 33.18 -44.95 35.24
C GLY A 402 34.11 -43.94 34.55
N ALA A 403 35.39 -44.26 34.34
CA ALA A 403 36.37 -43.45 33.59
C ALA A 403 36.96 -44.24 32.40
N PRO A 404 37.42 -43.57 31.32
CA PRO A 404 38.87 -43.46 31.04
C PRO A 404 39.31 -42.08 30.46
N THR A 405 40.37 -41.44 30.94
CA THR A 405 41.82 -41.59 30.58
C THR A 405 42.29 -40.72 29.41
N GLU A 406 43.12 -39.71 29.71
CA GLU A 406 43.97 -38.98 28.73
C GLU A 406 45.34 -39.64 28.54
N PRO A 407 46.03 -39.42 27.40
CA PRO A 407 47.47 -39.64 27.22
C PRO A 407 48.28 -38.33 27.18
N THR A 408 49.55 -38.38 27.61
CA THR A 408 50.37 -37.21 27.98
C THR A 408 51.43 -36.79 26.95
N GLY A 409 51.41 -35.51 26.53
CA GLY A 409 52.59 -34.69 26.11
C GLY A 409 53.46 -35.18 24.94
N PRO A 410 54.69 -34.62 24.76
CA PRO A 410 55.31 -33.49 25.49
C PRO A 410 56.00 -32.42 24.59
N ALA A 411 56.79 -31.54 25.21
CA ALA A 411 57.93 -30.74 24.70
C ALA A 411 57.68 -29.32 24.11
N ASP A 412 58.02 -28.32 24.94
CA ASP A 412 58.55 -26.98 24.56
C ASP A 412 60.08 -27.11 24.26
N PRO A 413 60.74 -26.15 23.58
CA PRO A 413 61.40 -25.06 24.33
C PRO A 413 61.37 -23.66 23.66
N SER A 414 60.81 -22.68 24.36
CA SER A 414 61.49 -21.48 24.89
C SER A 414 62.48 -20.68 24.00
N GLU A 415 62.19 -19.39 23.78
CA GLU A 415 63.22 -18.35 23.55
C GLU A 415 62.74 -16.96 24.05
N GLU A 416 63.66 -16.02 24.30
CA GLU A 416 63.46 -14.87 25.20
C GLU A 416 63.03 -13.53 24.53
N PRO A 417 62.34 -12.62 25.25
CA PRO A 417 62.09 -11.24 24.82
C PRO A 417 63.19 -10.27 25.31
N VAL A 418 64.20 -9.98 24.48
CA VAL A 418 65.19 -8.93 24.77
C VAL A 418 64.64 -7.55 24.39
N ALA A 419 64.83 -6.56 25.27
CA ALA A 419 64.43 -5.17 25.05
C ALA A 419 65.66 -4.27 24.85
N GLU A 420 65.66 -3.39 23.84
CA GLU A 420 66.60 -2.26 23.83
C GLU A 420 66.02 -0.94 23.30
N ARG A 421 66.18 0.09 24.16
CA ARG A 421 66.44 1.53 23.96
C ARG A 421 65.79 2.33 22.82
N ALA A 422 65.38 3.54 23.21
CA ALA A 422 65.12 4.65 22.31
C ALA A 422 66.40 5.45 22.01
N THR A 423 66.42 6.10 20.84
CA THR A 423 67.31 7.24 20.52
C THR A 423 66.50 8.32 19.81
N THR A 424 66.65 9.56 20.27
CA THR A 424 66.25 10.76 19.51
C THR A 424 67.22 11.02 18.36
N PRO A 425 66.88 11.98 17.47
CA PRO A 425 67.86 13.03 17.22
C PRO A 425 67.28 14.44 17.39
N VAL A 426 68.16 15.38 17.78
CA VAL A 426 67.91 16.82 17.79
C VAL A 426 69.11 17.53 17.16
N ALA A 427 68.88 18.11 15.97
CA ALA A 427 69.62 19.16 15.29
C ALA A 427 68.76 19.47 14.04
N ASP A 428 68.27 20.68 13.76
CA ASP A 428 68.82 22.04 13.89
C ASP A 428 69.99 22.31 12.94
N GLU A 429 69.67 22.79 11.73
CA GLU A 429 70.50 23.73 11.00
C GLU A 429 69.61 24.61 10.09
N ALA A 430 70.01 25.85 9.85
CA ALA A 430 69.15 26.88 9.26
C ALA A 430 69.50 27.23 7.80
N SER A 431 68.50 27.62 7.02
CA SER A 431 68.73 28.49 5.85
C SER A 431 67.51 29.37 5.51
N GLN A 432 67.76 30.42 4.73
CA GLN A 432 66.90 31.61 4.65
C GLN A 432 66.16 31.77 3.31
N ALA A 433 65.18 32.68 3.30
CA ALA A 433 64.53 33.30 2.13
C ALA A 433 63.71 32.33 1.22
N THR A 434 62.54 32.70 0.68
CA THR A 434 62.10 34.02 0.19
C THR A 434 60.58 34.14 0.29
N ALA A 435 60.04 35.35 0.52
CA ALA A 435 58.59 35.59 0.52
C ALA A 435 58.04 35.92 -0.89
N PRO A 436 56.96 35.29 -1.35
CA PRO A 436 56.14 35.79 -2.45
C PRO A 436 55.11 36.83 -1.94
N ALA A 437 54.90 37.89 -2.71
CA ALA A 437 54.03 39.00 -2.32
C ALA A 437 52.53 38.67 -2.43
N ALA A 438 51.70 39.45 -1.73
CA ALA A 438 50.25 39.38 -1.85
C ALA A 438 49.76 39.89 -3.23
N PRO A 439 48.79 39.22 -3.88
CA PRO A 439 48.09 39.77 -5.04
C PRO A 439 47.12 40.87 -4.59
N ALA A 440 47.11 41.99 -5.31
CA ALA A 440 46.35 43.18 -4.94
C ALA A 440 44.83 43.10 -5.27
N GLU A 441 44.08 44.02 -4.68
CA GLU A 441 42.64 44.21 -4.94
C GLU A 441 42.39 44.68 -6.38
N PRO A 442 41.42 44.10 -7.11
CA PRO A 442 40.92 44.69 -8.35
C PRO A 442 39.95 45.84 -8.03
N ALA A 443 40.34 47.08 -8.37
CA ALA A 443 39.53 48.26 -8.12
C ALA A 443 38.18 48.22 -8.86
N THR A 444 37.13 48.74 -8.21
CA THR A 444 35.80 48.89 -8.80
C THR A 444 35.76 50.04 -9.81
N SER A 445 35.69 49.72 -11.10
CA SER A 445 35.23 50.68 -12.12
C SER A 445 33.72 50.54 -12.29
N ALA A 446 32.98 51.61 -11.99
CA ALA A 446 31.55 51.69 -12.27
C ALA A 446 31.32 52.00 -13.75
N THR A 447 30.33 51.33 -14.37
CA THR A 447 29.76 51.72 -15.65
C THR A 447 28.25 51.57 -15.57
N GLU A 448 27.55 52.65 -15.90
CA GLU A 448 26.10 52.83 -15.76
C GLU A 448 25.35 52.33 -17.02
N PRO A 449 24.34 51.46 -16.87
CA PRO A 449 23.32 51.24 -17.88
C PRO A 449 22.00 51.92 -17.45
N ALA A 450 21.60 52.95 -18.18
CA ALA A 450 20.36 53.68 -17.94
C ALA A 450 19.11 52.98 -18.54
N ALA A 451 17.93 53.56 -18.24
CA ALA A 451 16.60 53.26 -18.79
C ALA A 451 15.90 51.97 -18.30
N GLU A 452 15.00 52.14 -17.34
CA GLU A 452 13.89 51.22 -17.07
C GLU A 452 12.83 51.31 -18.18
N PRO A 453 12.27 50.19 -18.69
CA PRO A 453 11.02 50.21 -19.44
C PRO A 453 9.84 50.22 -18.46
N ALA A 454 9.15 51.34 -18.34
CA ALA A 454 7.98 51.45 -17.46
C ALA A 454 6.81 50.59 -17.99
N THR A 455 6.44 49.54 -17.24
CA THR A 455 5.30 48.68 -17.59
C THR A 455 3.99 49.36 -17.19
N ILE A 456 3.37 50.09 -18.11
CA ILE A 456 2.03 50.65 -17.92
C ILE A 456 1.01 49.51 -17.81
N ALA A 457 0.21 49.52 -16.74
CA ALA A 457 -0.93 48.63 -16.59
C ALA A 457 -2.11 49.19 -17.41
N THR A 458 -2.33 48.64 -18.60
CA THR A 458 -3.50 48.96 -19.43
C THR A 458 -4.67 48.06 -19.07
N GLU A 459 -5.72 48.67 -18.52
CA GLU A 459 -7.02 48.04 -18.26
C GLU A 459 -7.81 47.84 -19.57
N PRO A 460 -8.22 46.61 -19.93
CA PRO A 460 -9.03 46.35 -21.12
C PRO A 460 -10.53 46.26 -20.76
N ALA A 461 -11.20 47.40 -20.65
CA ALA A 461 -12.66 47.44 -20.60
C ALA A 461 -13.25 47.34 -22.02
N ALA A 462 -13.80 46.17 -22.38
CA ALA A 462 -14.65 46.00 -23.56
C ALA A 462 -15.52 44.74 -23.46
N GLU A 463 -16.85 44.90 -23.55
CA GLU A 463 -17.78 43.81 -23.86
C GLU A 463 -17.75 43.51 -25.37
N PRO A 464 -17.64 42.24 -25.80
CA PRO A 464 -18.03 41.84 -27.15
C PRO A 464 -19.51 41.44 -27.16
N ALA A 465 -20.32 42.18 -27.92
CA ALA A 465 -21.76 41.96 -28.01
C ALA A 465 -22.15 40.63 -28.69
N THR A 466 -23.34 40.14 -28.36
CA THR A 466 -23.93 38.93 -28.92
C THR A 466 -24.07 38.99 -30.45
N ILE A 467 -23.47 38.03 -31.15
CA ILE A 467 -23.83 37.70 -32.54
C ILE A 467 -24.21 36.23 -32.58
N ALA A 468 -25.50 35.96 -32.78
CA ALA A 468 -25.97 34.64 -33.15
C ALA A 468 -25.67 34.39 -34.63
N THR A 469 -25.27 33.17 -34.98
CA THR A 469 -25.17 32.74 -36.39
C THR A 469 -25.65 31.30 -36.48
N GLU A 470 -26.88 31.16 -36.94
CA GLU A 470 -27.50 29.88 -37.28
C GLU A 470 -26.96 29.37 -38.62
N PRO A 471 -26.69 28.06 -38.74
CA PRO A 471 -26.79 27.38 -40.02
C PRO A 471 -27.70 26.15 -39.91
N ALA A 472 -28.86 26.20 -40.55
CA ALA A 472 -29.76 25.05 -40.69
C ALA A 472 -29.19 24.02 -41.67
N ALA A 473 -29.25 22.73 -41.30
CA ALA A 473 -28.96 21.60 -42.19
C ALA A 473 -29.67 20.31 -41.72
N GLU A 474 -30.91 20.11 -42.19
CA GLU A 474 -31.43 18.77 -42.47
C GLU A 474 -30.74 18.19 -43.75
N PRO A 475 -30.94 16.92 -44.16
CA PRO A 475 -31.76 15.85 -43.57
C PRO A 475 -31.01 14.51 -43.40
N ALA A 476 -31.70 13.49 -42.86
CA ALA A 476 -31.87 12.16 -43.49
C ALA A 476 -32.54 11.15 -42.55
N THR A 477 -33.86 10.99 -42.65
CA THR A 477 -34.60 9.93 -41.94
C THR A 477 -34.44 8.59 -42.67
N ILE A 478 -33.92 7.56 -42.00
CA ILE A 478 -34.04 6.16 -42.44
C ILE A 478 -34.65 5.36 -41.30
N ALA A 479 -35.92 4.97 -41.49
CA ALA A 479 -36.59 3.99 -40.63
C ALA A 479 -36.32 2.58 -41.17
N THR A 480 -36.09 1.62 -40.27
CA THR A 480 -36.12 0.19 -40.62
C THR A 480 -36.61 -0.60 -39.42
N GLU A 481 -37.92 -0.88 -39.42
CA GLU A 481 -38.53 -1.94 -38.64
C GLU A 481 -38.01 -3.31 -39.13
N PRO A 482 -38.05 -4.37 -38.31
CA PRO A 482 -39.28 -5.17 -38.31
C PRO A 482 -39.71 -5.73 -36.95
N ALA A 483 -41.02 -5.88 -36.78
CA ALA A 483 -41.63 -6.60 -35.65
C ALA A 483 -41.45 -8.14 -35.73
N ALA A 484 -41.41 -8.79 -34.57
CA ALA A 484 -41.63 -10.24 -34.40
C ALA A 484 -42.01 -10.61 -32.95
N GLU A 485 -43.30 -10.57 -32.63
CA GLU A 485 -43.91 -11.32 -31.52
C GLU A 485 -44.82 -12.44 -32.10
N PRO A 486 -45.37 -13.37 -31.29
CA PRO A 486 -44.61 -14.28 -30.45
C PRO A 486 -45.01 -15.75 -30.70
N ALA A 487 -44.10 -16.70 -30.46
CA ALA A 487 -44.43 -18.13 -30.47
C ALA A 487 -44.89 -18.59 -29.08
N THR A 488 -46.20 -18.79 -28.91
CA THR A 488 -46.76 -19.43 -27.72
C THR A 488 -46.53 -20.95 -27.75
N SER A 489 -46.29 -21.54 -26.58
CA SER A 489 -46.41 -22.98 -26.34
C SER A 489 -46.73 -23.19 -24.87
N ALA A 490 -47.76 -23.99 -24.61
CA ALA A 490 -48.28 -24.28 -23.27
C ALA A 490 -48.16 -25.78 -22.96
N THR A 491 -48.72 -26.16 -21.80
CA THR A 491 -49.18 -27.52 -21.43
C THR A 491 -48.27 -28.35 -20.51
N ASP A 492 -48.94 -28.97 -19.53
CA ASP A 492 -48.60 -30.06 -18.61
C ASP A 492 -47.45 -29.95 -17.58
N GLN A 493 -47.85 -29.48 -16.40
CA GLN A 493 -47.83 -30.30 -15.17
C GLN A 493 -49.29 -30.73 -14.85
N PRO A 494 -49.59 -31.73 -13.99
CA PRO A 494 -48.72 -32.36 -13.00
C PRO A 494 -48.76 -33.91 -12.91
N ALA A 495 -47.88 -34.48 -12.09
CA ALA A 495 -48.11 -35.76 -11.41
C ALA A 495 -47.35 -35.82 -10.08
N GLU A 496 -48.07 -36.02 -8.97
CA GLU A 496 -47.49 -36.50 -7.70
C GLU A 496 -47.19 -38.02 -7.81
N PRO A 497 -46.42 -38.61 -6.88
CA PRO A 497 -47.14 -39.29 -5.80
C PRO A 497 -46.49 -39.25 -4.40
N THR A 498 -47.36 -39.08 -3.40
CA THR A 498 -47.43 -39.87 -2.15
C THR A 498 -46.22 -39.90 -1.19
N SER A 499 -46.44 -39.31 -0.02
CA SER A 499 -45.67 -39.54 1.21
C SER A 499 -46.00 -40.90 1.86
N GLY A 500 -44.99 -41.56 2.45
CA GLY A 500 -45.11 -42.76 3.27
C GLY A 500 -43.99 -42.82 4.32
N PRO A 501 -44.26 -43.08 5.63
CA PRO A 501 -43.28 -42.85 6.70
C PRO A 501 -42.67 -44.14 7.32
N ALA A 502 -41.77 -43.90 8.29
CA ALA A 502 -41.33 -44.76 9.41
C ALA A 502 -39.94 -45.44 9.33
N ASP A 503 -39.09 -45.02 10.28
CA ASP A 503 -38.04 -45.74 11.05
C ASP A 503 -37.22 -46.89 10.45
N GLN A 504 -35.89 -46.68 10.43
CA GLN A 504 -34.97 -47.41 11.34
C GLN A 504 -33.61 -46.68 11.50
N PRO A 505 -32.79 -47.01 12.53
CA PRO A 505 -31.82 -46.07 13.11
C PRO A 505 -30.42 -46.09 12.49
N ALA A 506 -29.60 -45.12 12.92
CA ALA A 506 -28.24 -44.88 12.44
C ALA A 506 -27.24 -46.00 12.80
N GLN A 507 -26.38 -46.34 11.82
CA GLN A 507 -25.04 -46.89 12.07
C GLN A 507 -24.03 -46.22 11.15
N ALA A 508 -22.90 -45.77 11.70
CA ALA A 508 -21.86 -45.07 10.96
C ALA A 508 -20.90 -46.09 10.31
N ALA A 509 -20.91 -46.16 8.97
CA ALA A 509 -19.96 -46.95 8.20
C ALA A 509 -19.30 -46.06 7.13
N VAL A 510 -17.96 -45.97 7.15
CA VAL A 510 -17.18 -45.21 6.16
C VAL A 510 -17.03 -46.05 4.90
N ALA A 511 -18.06 -46.05 4.05
CA ALA A 511 -18.04 -46.73 2.77
C ALA A 511 -17.23 -45.94 1.72
N GLY A 512 -16.37 -46.63 0.97
CA GLY A 512 -15.52 -45.99 -0.04
C GLY A 512 -16.27 -45.68 -1.34
N PHE A 513 -16.20 -44.43 -1.80
CA PHE A 513 -16.66 -44.05 -3.15
C PHE A 513 -15.77 -44.67 -4.23
N VAL A 514 -16.16 -45.84 -4.72
CA VAL A 514 -15.68 -46.37 -6.01
C VAL A 514 -16.50 -45.70 -7.11
N SER A 515 -15.96 -44.64 -7.71
CA SER A 515 -16.63 -43.92 -8.80
C SER A 515 -16.54 -44.72 -10.10
N GLU A 516 -17.67 -45.02 -10.72
CA GLU A 516 -17.70 -45.57 -12.08
C GLU A 516 -17.15 -44.53 -13.08
N SER A 517 -16.21 -44.96 -13.93
CA SER A 517 -15.48 -44.08 -14.84
C SER A 517 -16.36 -43.59 -15.99
N GLY A 518 -16.63 -42.29 -16.03
CA GLY A 518 -17.26 -41.61 -17.17
C GLY A 518 -18.23 -40.49 -16.83
N ILE A 519 -18.82 -40.50 -15.62
CA ILE A 519 -19.80 -39.49 -15.22
C ILE A 519 -19.11 -38.12 -15.04
N VAL A 520 -19.53 -37.13 -15.83
CA VAL A 520 -19.12 -35.73 -15.64
C VAL A 520 -19.70 -35.24 -14.31
N PRO A 521 -18.87 -34.78 -13.35
CA PRO A 521 -19.34 -34.40 -12.03
C PRO A 521 -20.27 -33.20 -12.07
N VAL A 522 -21.29 -33.21 -11.19
CA VAL A 522 -22.17 -32.06 -10.95
C VAL A 522 -21.33 -30.87 -10.44
N MET A 523 -21.67 -29.67 -10.89
CA MET A 523 -20.98 -28.42 -10.57
C MET A 523 -21.95 -27.38 -9.99
N PRO A 524 -21.54 -26.57 -9.00
CA PRO A 524 -20.23 -26.56 -8.34
C PRO A 524 -20.01 -27.79 -7.45
N LEU A 525 -18.74 -28.13 -7.20
CA LEU A 525 -18.37 -29.17 -6.23
C LEU A 525 -18.69 -28.73 -4.79
N PRO A 526 -19.02 -29.66 -3.88
CA PRO A 526 -19.43 -29.33 -2.51
C PRO A 526 -18.32 -28.60 -1.74
N ARG A 527 -18.71 -27.61 -0.95
CA ARG A 527 -17.81 -26.83 -0.08
C ARG A 527 -17.45 -27.65 1.16
N PRO A 528 -16.17 -27.89 1.48
CA PRO A 528 -15.77 -28.51 2.73
C PRO A 528 -16.09 -27.62 3.94
N ALA A 529 -16.43 -28.25 5.06
CA ALA A 529 -16.35 -27.67 6.39
C ALA A 529 -14.94 -27.11 6.66
N LEU A 530 -14.86 -26.09 7.52
CA LEU A 530 -13.60 -25.38 7.83
C LEU A 530 -13.23 -25.53 9.31
N THR A 531 -11.94 -25.64 9.58
CA THR A 531 -11.35 -25.64 10.93
C THR A 531 -10.17 -24.67 11.01
N VAL A 532 -9.75 -24.30 12.22
CA VAL A 532 -8.59 -23.41 12.43
C VAL A 532 -7.30 -24.24 12.50
N ASP A 533 -6.27 -23.79 11.80
CA ASP A 533 -4.94 -24.39 11.75
C ASP A 533 -3.96 -23.65 12.67
N ASP A 534 -3.94 -24.03 13.94
CA ASP A 534 -3.02 -23.49 14.95
C ASP A 534 -1.55 -23.89 14.66
N ARG A 535 -1.34 -24.97 13.90
CA ARG A 535 -0.02 -25.56 13.66
C ARG A 535 0.63 -24.97 12.41
N ARG A 536 1.23 -23.77 12.54
CA ARG A 536 2.18 -23.26 11.54
C ARG A 536 3.47 -24.10 11.51
N ALA A 537 3.41 -25.24 10.82
CA ALA A 537 4.57 -26.02 10.40
C ALA A 537 5.63 -25.09 9.77
N ALA A 538 6.90 -25.32 10.10
CA ALA A 538 7.99 -24.46 9.66
C ALA A 538 8.13 -24.51 8.12
N GLY A 539 7.93 -23.37 7.46
CA GLY A 539 8.11 -23.22 6.02
C GLY A 539 6.94 -23.71 5.17
N TYR A 540 5.83 -22.96 5.12
CA TYR A 540 4.73 -23.17 4.16
C TYR A 540 5.14 -22.94 2.68
N GLY A 541 6.41 -22.59 2.42
CA GLY A 541 6.92 -21.96 1.20
C GLY A 541 6.49 -20.50 1.07
N VAL A 542 5.22 -20.23 1.35
CA VAL A 542 4.59 -18.91 1.27
C VAL A 542 4.88 -18.09 2.53
N THR A 543 5.85 -17.17 2.44
CA THR A 543 6.34 -16.40 3.60
C THR A 543 5.30 -15.46 4.24
N TRP A 544 4.31 -15.01 3.46
CA TRP A 544 3.27 -14.08 3.89
C TRP A 544 2.04 -14.75 4.55
N LEU A 545 1.96 -16.09 4.61
CA LEU A 545 0.92 -16.79 5.37
C LEU A 545 1.20 -16.72 6.88
N SER A 546 0.34 -16.03 7.62
CA SER A 546 0.33 -16.01 9.10
C SER A 546 -0.09 -17.36 9.70
N PRO A 547 0.23 -17.67 10.98
CA PRO A 547 -0.44 -18.74 11.73
C PRO A 547 -1.97 -18.55 11.79
N GLY A 548 -2.72 -19.57 12.21
CA GLY A 548 -4.15 -19.45 12.52
C GLY A 548 -5.03 -19.13 11.30
N GLN A 549 -4.68 -19.67 10.13
CA GLN A 549 -5.57 -19.67 8.97
C GLN A 549 -6.71 -20.66 9.19
N GLN A 550 -7.84 -20.47 8.51
CA GLN A 550 -8.81 -21.55 8.35
C GLN A 550 -8.34 -22.49 7.23
N VAL A 551 -8.65 -23.77 7.36
CA VAL A 551 -8.34 -24.84 6.40
C VAL A 551 -9.53 -25.78 6.27
N ASN A 552 -9.57 -26.59 5.20
CA ASN A 552 -10.59 -27.64 5.07
C ASN A 552 -10.49 -28.65 6.22
N ALA A 553 -11.59 -28.92 6.92
CA ALA A 553 -11.67 -29.89 8.00
C ALA A 553 -11.75 -31.34 7.49
N GLU A 554 -12.32 -31.53 6.29
CA GLU A 554 -12.59 -32.82 5.67
C GLU A 554 -11.94 -32.95 4.27
N GLN A 555 -12.04 -34.13 3.67
CA GLN A 555 -11.59 -34.34 2.29
C GLN A 555 -12.62 -33.82 1.29
N PHE A 556 -12.17 -33.07 0.29
CA PHE A 556 -13.01 -32.58 -0.82
C PHE A 556 -12.28 -32.65 -2.16
N GLU A 557 -12.96 -32.30 -3.24
CA GLU A 557 -12.38 -32.23 -4.58
C GLU A 557 -12.58 -30.84 -5.21
N ALA A 558 -11.65 -30.46 -6.08
CA ALA A 558 -11.62 -29.14 -6.75
C ALA A 558 -10.83 -29.20 -8.07
N TYR A 559 -10.92 -28.14 -8.88
CA TYR A 559 -10.22 -28.01 -10.16
C TYR A 559 -9.01 -27.09 -10.06
N VAL A 560 -7.82 -27.59 -10.44
CA VAL A 560 -6.58 -26.81 -10.54
C VAL A 560 -6.23 -26.59 -12.02
N VAL A 561 -5.78 -25.39 -12.37
CA VAL A 561 -5.40 -25.06 -13.76
C VAL A 561 -4.10 -25.76 -14.14
N SER A 562 -4.09 -26.56 -15.22
CA SER A 562 -2.89 -27.18 -15.78
C SER A 562 -2.73 -26.81 -17.25
N PRO A 563 -1.69 -26.06 -17.66
CA PRO A 563 -1.43 -25.80 -19.08
C PRO A 563 -0.71 -26.97 -19.79
N GLY A 564 -0.69 -28.15 -19.18
CA GLY A 564 0.02 -29.34 -19.66
C GLY A 564 -0.87 -30.60 -19.63
N ASP A 565 -0.40 -31.64 -20.32
CA ASP A 565 -1.00 -32.96 -20.38
C ASP A 565 -0.89 -33.76 -19.07
N ALA A 566 -1.43 -34.99 -19.04
CA ALA A 566 -1.31 -35.88 -17.88
C ALA A 566 0.15 -36.16 -17.50
N ARG A 567 1.09 -36.25 -18.47
CA ARG A 567 2.53 -36.45 -18.19
C ARG A 567 3.11 -35.27 -17.40
N SER A 568 2.67 -34.05 -17.70
CA SER A 568 3.09 -32.83 -16.99
C SER A 568 2.77 -32.84 -15.49
N ILE A 569 1.82 -33.65 -15.02
CA ILE A 569 1.51 -33.83 -13.59
C ILE A 569 2.71 -34.44 -12.86
N THR A 570 3.37 -35.43 -13.47
CA THR A 570 4.52 -36.15 -12.87
C THR A 570 5.74 -35.23 -12.70
N GLU A 571 5.97 -34.35 -13.69
CA GLU A 571 6.98 -33.28 -13.65
C GLU A 571 6.64 -32.17 -12.63
N GLY A 572 5.34 -31.92 -12.46
CA GLY A 572 4.76 -30.88 -11.63
C GLY A 572 4.09 -29.77 -12.45
N VAL A 573 2.95 -29.30 -11.93
CA VAL A 573 2.15 -28.22 -12.51
C VAL A 573 3.04 -26.96 -12.63
N PRO A 574 3.20 -26.38 -13.83
CA PRO A 574 4.07 -25.23 -14.03
C PRO A 574 3.45 -23.97 -13.43
N ALA A 575 4.03 -23.48 -12.33
CA ALA A 575 3.60 -22.25 -11.66
C ALA A 575 4.79 -21.34 -11.34
N ALA A 576 4.53 -20.04 -11.21
CA ALA A 576 5.51 -19.05 -10.78
C ALA A 576 5.53 -18.86 -9.24
N GLU A 577 4.44 -19.20 -8.56
CA GLU A 577 4.25 -19.02 -7.11
C GLU A 577 4.53 -20.31 -6.33
N LEU A 578 4.77 -20.22 -5.02
CA LEU A 578 4.85 -21.40 -4.12
C LEU A 578 3.48 -21.87 -3.59
N PHE A 579 2.46 -21.80 -4.43
CA PHE A 579 1.13 -22.37 -4.20
C PHE A 579 0.41 -22.61 -5.53
N LEU A 580 -0.65 -23.40 -5.49
CA LEU A 580 -1.62 -23.53 -6.59
C LEU A 580 -2.99 -22.98 -6.15
N LEU A 581 -3.85 -22.69 -7.12
CA LEU A 581 -5.24 -22.31 -6.89
C LEU A 581 -6.15 -23.44 -7.38
N ALA A 582 -7.10 -23.82 -6.53
CA ALA A 582 -8.13 -24.79 -6.79
C ALA A 582 -9.51 -24.14 -6.72
N PHE A 583 -10.43 -24.51 -7.60
CA PHE A 583 -11.76 -23.90 -7.74
C PHE A 583 -12.84 -24.98 -7.60
N LEU A 584 -13.96 -24.67 -6.92
CA LEU A 584 -15.08 -25.62 -6.80
C LEU A 584 -15.95 -25.65 -8.07
N ASP A 585 -16.10 -24.51 -8.74
CA ASP A 585 -16.72 -24.40 -10.06
C ASP A 585 -15.64 -24.25 -11.14
N ALA A 586 -15.59 -25.20 -12.09
CA ALA A 586 -14.68 -25.12 -13.23
C ALA A 586 -14.92 -23.90 -14.13
N ARG A 587 -16.14 -23.33 -14.15
CA ARG A 587 -16.48 -22.09 -14.88
C ARG A 587 -15.85 -20.83 -14.25
N SER A 588 -15.38 -20.93 -13.00
CA SER A 588 -14.58 -19.87 -12.38
C SER A 588 -13.11 -19.85 -12.85
N VAL A 589 -12.70 -20.81 -13.68
CA VAL A 589 -11.37 -20.84 -14.30
C VAL A 589 -11.42 -20.10 -15.64
N PRO A 590 -10.41 -19.25 -15.99
CA PRO A 590 -10.34 -18.63 -17.30
C PRO A 590 -10.41 -19.63 -18.46
N GLU A 591 -11.13 -19.27 -19.52
CA GLU A 591 -11.40 -20.12 -20.70
C GLU A 591 -10.16 -20.70 -21.40
N GLY A 592 -10.38 -21.77 -22.17
CA GLY A 592 -9.35 -22.39 -23.00
C GLY A 592 -8.23 -23.05 -22.18
N ARG A 593 -8.60 -23.64 -21.04
CA ARG A 593 -7.67 -24.27 -20.10
C ARG A 593 -8.03 -25.73 -19.85
N ARG A 594 -6.99 -26.55 -19.85
CA ARG A 594 -7.02 -27.89 -19.30
C ARG A 594 -7.01 -27.81 -17.77
N LEU A 595 -7.89 -28.57 -17.15
CA LEU A 595 -8.10 -28.59 -15.71
C LEU A 595 -7.69 -29.95 -15.15
N LEU A 596 -7.18 -29.93 -13.92
CA LEU A 596 -6.87 -31.10 -13.13
C LEU A 596 -7.86 -31.18 -11.98
N ARG A 597 -8.75 -32.19 -11.99
CA ARG A 597 -9.56 -32.54 -10.82
C ARG A 597 -8.62 -33.14 -9.78
N VAL A 598 -8.53 -32.49 -8.63
CA VAL A 598 -7.68 -32.89 -7.51
C VAL A 598 -8.54 -33.24 -6.30
N ARG A 599 -8.08 -34.20 -5.51
CA ARG A 599 -8.66 -34.58 -4.22
C ARG A 599 -7.73 -34.10 -3.11
N ILE A 600 -8.28 -33.35 -2.17
CA ILE A 600 -7.54 -32.62 -1.15
C ILE A 600 -7.99 -33.15 0.21
N ALA A 601 -7.07 -33.81 0.93
CA ALA A 601 -7.32 -34.30 2.28
C ALA A 601 -7.38 -33.15 3.31
N ALA A 602 -7.91 -33.44 4.50
CA ALA A 602 -8.07 -32.48 5.59
C ALA A 602 -6.79 -31.65 5.84
N GLY A 603 -6.96 -30.33 5.97
CA GLY A 603 -5.90 -29.34 6.18
C GLY A 603 -5.08 -28.98 4.94
N GLY A 604 -5.29 -29.62 3.78
CA GLY A 604 -4.50 -29.40 2.56
C GLY A 604 -4.69 -28.02 1.90
N ALA A 605 -5.85 -27.39 2.09
CA ALA A 605 -6.26 -26.15 1.43
C ALA A 605 -6.66 -25.04 2.41
N ILE A 606 -6.44 -23.79 2.00
CA ILE A 606 -6.89 -22.56 2.69
C ILE A 606 -7.91 -21.86 1.77
N PRO A 607 -9.20 -21.67 2.16
CA PRO A 607 -10.16 -20.91 1.35
C PRO A 607 -9.74 -19.44 1.24
N MET A 608 -9.78 -18.88 0.03
CA MET A 608 -9.37 -17.49 -0.23
C MET A 608 -10.21 -16.47 0.54
N ALA A 609 -11.49 -16.76 0.78
CA ALA A 609 -12.41 -15.92 1.53
C ALA A 609 -12.07 -15.79 3.03
N ALA A 610 -11.41 -16.78 3.63
CA ALA A 610 -11.00 -16.73 5.05
C ALA A 610 -9.51 -16.38 5.24
N LEU A 611 -8.83 -15.93 4.18
CA LEU A 611 -7.39 -15.68 4.18
C LEU A 611 -7.03 -14.43 4.99
N ARG A 612 -6.68 -14.63 6.27
CA ARG A 612 -6.28 -13.57 7.22
C ARG A 612 -4.93 -12.91 6.88
N ALA A 613 -4.18 -13.47 5.93
CA ALA A 613 -2.90 -12.92 5.49
C ALA A 613 -3.04 -11.66 4.63
N HIS A 614 -2.09 -10.73 4.75
CA HIS A 614 -1.92 -9.62 3.80
C HIS A 614 -1.26 -10.15 2.52
N LEU A 615 -2.05 -10.29 1.46
CA LEU A 615 -1.59 -10.74 0.15
C LEU A 615 -0.61 -9.73 -0.48
N PRO A 616 0.53 -10.18 -1.04
CA PRO A 616 1.36 -9.34 -1.90
C PRO A 616 0.54 -8.77 -3.07
N ALA A 617 0.81 -7.53 -3.47
CA ALA A 617 -0.09 -6.80 -4.36
C ALA A 617 -0.50 -7.52 -5.67
N ARG A 618 0.45 -8.25 -6.29
CA ARG A 618 0.17 -9.06 -7.49
C ARG A 618 -0.91 -10.13 -7.32
N LEU A 619 -1.27 -10.48 -6.08
CA LEU A 619 -2.21 -11.55 -5.71
C LEU A 619 -3.51 -11.01 -5.11
N GLN A 620 -3.65 -9.70 -4.86
CA GLN A 620 -4.83 -9.14 -4.18
C GLN A 620 -6.14 -9.37 -4.95
N HIS A 621 -6.09 -9.47 -6.28
CA HIS A 621 -7.21 -9.89 -7.13
C HIS A 621 -7.86 -11.24 -6.72
N LEU A 622 -7.10 -12.12 -6.05
CA LEU A 622 -7.60 -13.43 -5.62
C LEU A 622 -8.56 -13.37 -4.42
N ARG A 623 -8.61 -12.25 -3.67
CA ARG A 623 -9.46 -12.12 -2.47
C ARG A 623 -10.96 -12.10 -2.78
N GLY A 624 -11.37 -11.70 -3.99
CA GLY A 624 -12.77 -11.73 -4.42
C GLY A 624 -13.30 -13.13 -4.75
N LEU A 625 -12.41 -14.12 -4.91
CA LEU A 625 -12.75 -15.46 -5.38
C LEU A 625 -13.35 -16.32 -4.25
N ARG A 626 -14.65 -16.14 -3.99
CA ARG A 626 -15.39 -16.84 -2.92
C ARG A 626 -15.34 -18.37 -2.99
N GLU A 627 -15.07 -18.94 -4.17
CA GLU A 627 -15.00 -20.40 -4.41
C GLU A 627 -13.60 -20.91 -4.75
N ALA A 628 -12.57 -20.09 -4.52
CA ALA A 628 -11.17 -20.48 -4.70
C ALA A 628 -10.50 -20.87 -3.38
N TYR A 629 -9.62 -21.85 -3.48
CA TYR A 629 -8.81 -22.40 -2.40
C TYR A 629 -7.34 -22.35 -2.79
N LEU A 630 -6.49 -21.87 -1.88
CA LEU A 630 -5.05 -21.85 -2.02
C LEU A 630 -4.47 -23.17 -1.50
N LEU A 631 -3.61 -23.80 -2.31
CA LEU A 631 -2.89 -25.03 -2.00
C LEU A 631 -1.40 -24.71 -1.76
N PRO A 632 -0.93 -24.56 -0.51
CA PRO A 632 0.46 -24.18 -0.23
C PRO A 632 1.46 -25.24 -0.69
N ALA A 633 2.65 -24.83 -1.14
CA ALA A 633 3.76 -25.72 -1.51
C ALA A 633 4.03 -26.86 -0.50
N ALA A 634 3.96 -26.54 0.80
CA ALA A 634 4.20 -27.47 1.90
C ALA A 634 3.01 -28.38 2.27
N ARG A 635 1.92 -28.35 1.49
CA ARG A 635 0.69 -29.15 1.70
C ARG A 635 0.23 -29.94 0.47
N LEU A 636 1.03 -29.94 -0.59
CA LEU A 636 0.76 -30.70 -1.83
C LEU A 636 0.96 -32.23 -1.65
N ASP A 637 1.54 -32.66 -0.53
CA ASP A 637 1.47 -34.05 -0.05
C ASP A 637 0.03 -34.49 0.27
N ARG A 638 -0.85 -33.55 0.65
CA ARG A 638 -2.28 -33.79 0.94
C ARG A 638 -3.19 -33.61 -0.28
N THR A 639 -2.63 -33.36 -1.46
CA THR A 639 -3.40 -33.16 -2.70
C THR A 639 -2.99 -34.20 -3.72
N VAL A 640 -3.92 -35.01 -4.21
CA VAL A 640 -3.68 -36.01 -5.28
C VAL A 640 -4.42 -35.65 -6.56
N ALA A 641 -3.81 -35.96 -7.69
CA ALA A 641 -4.45 -35.85 -9.00
C ALA A 641 -5.44 -37.01 -9.21
N VAL A 642 -6.67 -36.71 -9.67
CA VAL A 642 -7.73 -37.71 -9.91
C VAL A 642 -7.97 -37.88 -11.41
N SER A 643 -8.28 -36.80 -12.13
CA SER A 643 -8.50 -36.84 -13.58
C SER A 643 -8.26 -35.49 -14.24
N VAL A 644 -8.08 -35.50 -15.55
CA VAL A 644 -7.82 -34.35 -16.41
C VAL A 644 -9.06 -34.08 -17.26
N PHE A 645 -9.45 -32.81 -17.39
CA PHE A 645 -10.54 -32.35 -18.24
C PHE A 645 -10.08 -31.22 -19.13
N ASP A 646 -10.62 -31.12 -20.34
CA ASP A 646 -10.56 -29.90 -21.16
C ASP A 646 -11.88 -29.12 -21.01
N LEU A 647 -11.78 -27.83 -20.68
CA LEU A 647 -12.90 -26.91 -20.57
C LEU A 647 -13.12 -26.21 -21.92
N ASP A 648 -14.30 -26.42 -22.53
CA ASP A 648 -14.66 -25.78 -23.80
C ASP A 648 -15.16 -24.33 -23.62
N ARG A 649 -15.45 -23.64 -24.75
CA ARG A 649 -15.97 -22.26 -24.74
C ARG A 649 -17.41 -22.14 -24.21
N ALA A 650 -18.13 -23.24 -24.04
CA ALA A 650 -19.45 -23.27 -23.41
C ALA A 650 -19.37 -23.60 -21.91
N GLY A 651 -18.15 -23.69 -21.34
CA GLY A 651 -17.92 -24.04 -19.94
C GLY A 651 -18.17 -25.52 -19.63
N ARG A 652 -18.24 -26.39 -20.64
CA ARG A 652 -18.44 -27.83 -20.47
C ARG A 652 -17.10 -28.53 -20.26
N LEU A 653 -17.09 -29.51 -19.36
CA LEU A 653 -15.94 -30.37 -19.11
C LEU A 653 -15.98 -31.61 -19.99
N THR A 654 -14.90 -31.83 -20.74
CA THR A 654 -14.68 -33.05 -21.53
C THR A 654 -13.54 -33.86 -20.90
N PRO A 655 -13.69 -35.16 -20.60
CA PRO A 655 -12.61 -35.98 -20.03
C PRO A 655 -11.42 -36.07 -21.00
N ALA A 656 -10.22 -35.74 -20.50
CA ALA A 656 -8.97 -35.70 -21.28
C ALA A 656 -7.92 -36.72 -20.78
N GLY A 657 -8.20 -37.46 -19.70
CA GLY A 657 -7.39 -38.56 -19.19
C GLY A 657 -7.59 -38.81 -17.69
N GLU A 658 -7.28 -40.01 -17.22
CA GLU A 658 -7.25 -40.34 -15.78
C GLU A 658 -5.86 -40.07 -15.18
N CYS A 659 -5.78 -40.00 -13.84
CA CYS A 659 -4.52 -39.83 -13.11
C CYS A 659 -4.27 -41.03 -12.17
N ASP A 660 -3.00 -41.35 -11.96
CA ASP A 660 -2.50 -42.45 -11.12
C ASP A 660 -2.59 -42.20 -9.60
N GLY A 661 -3.35 -41.19 -9.15
CA GLY A 661 -3.37 -40.76 -7.76
C GLY A 661 -2.09 -40.07 -7.27
N THR A 662 -1.14 -39.72 -8.16
CA THR A 662 0.11 -39.07 -7.74
C THR A 662 -0.14 -37.77 -6.97
N ALA A 663 0.48 -37.68 -5.78
CA ALA A 663 0.44 -36.48 -4.94
C ALA A 663 1.20 -35.30 -5.59
N LEU A 664 0.50 -34.17 -5.68
CA LEU A 664 0.73 -33.05 -6.58
C LEU A 664 2.08 -32.37 -6.36
N ARG A 665 2.60 -31.75 -7.42
CA ARG A 665 3.90 -31.04 -7.43
C ARG A 665 3.77 -29.70 -8.15
N ILE A 666 4.55 -28.70 -7.74
CA ILE A 666 4.77 -27.48 -8.54
C ILE A 666 6.13 -27.59 -9.21
N ARG A 667 6.16 -27.28 -10.51
CA ARG A 667 7.38 -26.98 -11.25
C ARG A 667 7.52 -25.47 -11.37
N CYS A 668 8.62 -24.91 -10.89
CA CYS A 668 8.84 -23.45 -10.90
C CYS A 668 9.14 -22.93 -12.32
N ALA A 669 8.08 -22.73 -13.10
CA ALA A 669 8.13 -22.32 -14.50
C ALA A 669 7.29 -21.06 -14.70
N ALA A 670 7.94 -19.91 -14.80
CA ALA A 670 7.26 -18.64 -15.08
C ALA A 670 7.30 -18.34 -16.59
N PRO A 671 6.15 -18.10 -17.24
CA PRO A 671 6.09 -17.96 -18.71
C PRO A 671 6.74 -16.69 -19.28
N ALA A 672 6.96 -15.65 -18.46
CA ALA A 672 7.57 -14.39 -18.94
C ALA A 672 8.33 -13.53 -17.90
N ARG A 673 8.18 -13.76 -16.58
CA ARG A 673 8.52 -12.72 -15.56
C ARG A 673 9.46 -13.11 -14.42
N THR A 674 9.90 -14.37 -14.28
CA THR A 674 10.99 -14.74 -13.33
C THR A 674 12.25 -15.20 -14.08
N ILE A 675 13.29 -15.55 -13.33
CA ILE A 675 14.46 -16.23 -13.90
C ILE A 675 14.05 -17.68 -14.12
N ALA A 676 13.96 -18.12 -15.38
CA ALA A 676 13.39 -19.40 -15.79
C ALA A 676 13.90 -20.58 -14.93
N GLY A 677 13.03 -21.06 -14.03
CA GLY A 677 13.33 -22.08 -13.02
C GLY A 677 13.23 -21.64 -11.55
N LEU A 678 13.06 -20.34 -11.26
CA LEU A 678 12.91 -19.82 -9.89
C LEU A 678 11.48 -19.31 -9.62
N PRO A 679 10.95 -19.54 -8.39
CA PRO A 679 9.65 -19.01 -7.98
C PRO A 679 9.69 -17.51 -7.68
N ASN A 680 8.51 -16.90 -7.54
CA ASN A 680 8.35 -15.50 -7.18
C ASN A 680 8.70 -15.21 -5.71
N GLU A 681 8.50 -16.18 -4.80
CA GLU A 681 8.94 -16.22 -3.39
C GLU A 681 10.47 -16.39 -3.25
N GLN A 682 11.24 -15.67 -4.05
CA GLN A 682 12.72 -15.70 -4.04
C GLN A 682 13.29 -14.62 -3.11
N LEU A 683 14.26 -15.00 -2.27
CA LEU A 683 14.90 -14.08 -1.32
C LEU A 683 15.75 -13.04 -2.05
N ARG A 684 15.77 -11.83 -1.50
CA ARG A 684 16.21 -10.60 -2.18
C ARG A 684 17.47 -10.04 -1.57
N TRP A 685 18.41 -9.66 -2.44
CA TRP A 685 19.72 -9.15 -2.02
C TRP A 685 20.03 -7.76 -2.62
N PRO A 686 20.68 -6.86 -1.86
CA PRO A 686 20.85 -6.91 -0.40
C PRO A 686 19.51 -6.61 0.30
N THR A 687 19.33 -7.14 1.51
CA THR A 687 18.14 -6.93 2.35
C THR A 687 17.99 -5.49 2.84
N PHE A 688 19.09 -4.74 2.94
CA PHE A 688 19.12 -3.33 3.34
C PHE A 688 20.19 -2.52 2.57
N GLY A 689 19.94 -1.21 2.41
CA GLY A 689 20.89 -0.23 1.88
C GLY A 689 21.31 -0.47 0.42
N THR A 690 22.58 -0.19 0.13
CA THR A 690 23.26 -0.53 -1.13
C THR A 690 24.54 -1.27 -0.78
N ARG A 691 24.79 -2.42 -1.41
CA ARG A 691 25.98 -3.25 -1.16
C ARG A 691 26.83 -3.39 -2.43
N ARG A 692 28.09 -3.77 -2.25
CA ARG A 692 29.03 -4.09 -3.33
C ARG A 692 28.86 -5.55 -3.73
N ALA A 693 28.80 -5.80 -5.03
CA ALA A 693 28.92 -7.13 -5.63
C ALA A 693 29.82 -7.05 -6.87
N TYR A 694 30.19 -8.20 -7.41
CA TYR A 694 31.05 -8.31 -8.58
C TYR A 694 30.35 -9.12 -9.68
N ALA A 695 30.66 -8.84 -10.94
CA ALA A 695 30.20 -9.63 -12.08
C ALA A 695 31.37 -9.92 -13.04
N LEU A 696 31.33 -11.07 -13.72
CA LEU A 696 32.27 -11.41 -14.79
C LEU A 696 31.55 -11.40 -16.15
N LEU A 697 32.16 -10.74 -17.13
CA LEU A 697 31.77 -10.78 -18.54
C LEU A 697 32.90 -11.36 -19.40
N PRO A 698 32.61 -11.90 -20.60
CA PRO A 698 33.62 -12.09 -21.64
C PRO A 698 34.27 -10.74 -22.02
N ALA A 699 35.56 -10.74 -22.37
CA ALA A 699 36.28 -9.53 -22.79
C ALA A 699 36.13 -9.23 -24.29
N ASP A 700 35.98 -10.28 -25.10
CA ASP A 700 35.59 -10.25 -26.51
C ASP A 700 34.14 -9.77 -26.68
N GLN A 701 33.24 -10.24 -25.80
CA GLN A 701 31.81 -9.98 -25.86
C GLN A 701 31.32 -9.24 -24.62
N ALA A 702 31.71 -7.97 -24.51
CA ALA A 702 31.15 -7.02 -23.55
C ALA A 702 29.69 -6.66 -23.89
N ARG A 703 28.80 -7.62 -23.67
CA ARG A 703 27.34 -7.54 -23.85
C ARG A 703 26.64 -8.13 -22.63
N LEU A 704 25.55 -7.51 -22.19
CA LEU A 704 24.79 -8.00 -21.04
C LEU A 704 23.94 -9.22 -21.45
N PRO A 705 23.94 -10.32 -20.66
CA PRO A 705 23.09 -11.48 -20.94
C PRO A 705 21.60 -11.11 -20.85
N ARG A 706 20.81 -11.50 -21.86
CA ARG A 706 19.39 -11.10 -22.03
C ARG A 706 18.51 -11.35 -20.79
N ASN A 707 18.75 -12.47 -20.12
CA ASN A 707 17.89 -12.94 -19.02
C ASN A 707 18.40 -12.47 -17.65
N TRP A 708 19.66 -12.77 -17.34
CA TRP A 708 20.25 -12.51 -16.02
C TRP A 708 21.78 -12.61 -16.01
N LEU A 709 22.40 -11.93 -15.04
CA LEU A 709 23.84 -11.86 -14.83
C LEU A 709 24.22 -12.51 -13.48
N ARG A 710 25.19 -13.42 -13.48
CA ARG A 710 25.78 -13.99 -12.24
C ARG A 710 26.50 -12.89 -11.47
N LEU A 711 26.20 -12.76 -10.19
CA LEU A 711 26.93 -11.91 -9.26
C LEU A 711 27.71 -12.75 -8.24
N TYR A 712 28.75 -12.16 -7.68
CA TYR A 712 29.58 -12.69 -6.60
C TYR A 712 29.62 -11.67 -5.45
N ARG A 713 29.58 -12.12 -4.19
CA ARG A 713 29.70 -11.25 -2.99
C ARG A 713 31.13 -10.78 -2.78
N ARG A 714 32.10 -11.66 -3.03
CA ARG A 714 33.54 -11.40 -2.98
C ARG A 714 34.09 -11.22 -4.40
N GLN A 715 35.27 -10.63 -4.52
CA GLN A 715 35.95 -10.52 -5.81
C GLN A 715 36.41 -11.93 -6.25
N PRO A 716 36.01 -12.42 -7.43
CA PRO A 716 36.44 -13.74 -7.91
C PRO A 716 37.93 -13.72 -8.28
N PRO A 717 38.61 -14.89 -8.29
CA PRO A 717 39.97 -15.00 -8.81
C PRO A 717 40.05 -14.59 -10.28
N VAL A 718 41.25 -14.21 -10.71
CA VAL A 718 41.52 -13.76 -12.09
C VAL A 718 41.26 -14.90 -13.07
N ARG A 719 40.75 -14.55 -14.25
CA ARG A 719 40.47 -15.48 -15.36
C ARG A 719 40.75 -14.79 -16.68
N ALA A 720 41.69 -15.32 -17.46
CA ALA A 720 42.04 -14.81 -18.78
C ALA A 720 40.79 -14.65 -19.68
N GLY A 721 40.81 -13.64 -20.56
CA GLY A 721 39.68 -13.34 -21.45
C GLY A 721 38.41 -12.83 -20.75
N ARG A 722 38.48 -12.38 -19.49
CA ARG A 722 37.33 -11.84 -18.74
C ARG A 722 37.52 -10.38 -18.33
N LEU A 723 36.38 -9.69 -18.24
CA LEU A 723 36.23 -8.40 -17.59
C LEU A 723 35.52 -8.60 -16.25
N LEU A 724 36.00 -7.93 -15.21
CA LEU A 724 35.41 -7.88 -13.88
C LEU A 724 34.76 -6.51 -13.65
N LEU A 725 33.48 -6.49 -13.31
CA LEU A 725 32.74 -5.28 -12.95
C LEU A 725 32.57 -5.21 -11.42
N GLU A 726 33.00 -4.12 -10.77
CA GLU A 726 32.60 -3.79 -9.39
C GLU A 726 31.27 -3.03 -9.43
N LEU A 727 30.21 -3.61 -8.87
CA LEU A 727 28.84 -3.10 -8.93
C LEU A 727 28.34 -2.59 -7.58
N ARG A 728 27.62 -1.45 -7.57
CA ARG A 728 26.78 -1.02 -6.45
C ARG A 728 25.35 -1.49 -6.71
N VAL A 729 24.87 -2.42 -5.89
CA VAL A 729 23.54 -3.05 -6.00
C VAL A 729 22.63 -2.52 -4.89
N PRO A 730 21.58 -1.73 -5.22
CA PRO A 730 20.61 -1.25 -4.23
C PRO A 730 19.71 -2.36 -3.69
N ARG A 731 19.07 -2.08 -2.54
CA ARG A 731 18.11 -2.95 -1.84
C ARG A 731 17.18 -3.72 -2.79
N ASN A 732 17.09 -5.02 -2.57
CA ASN A 732 16.19 -5.95 -3.28
C ASN A 732 16.31 -5.97 -4.82
N ARG A 733 17.49 -5.65 -5.40
CA ARG A 733 17.70 -5.70 -6.87
C ARG A 733 18.23 -7.01 -7.40
N ALA A 734 19.01 -7.75 -6.60
CA ALA A 734 19.46 -9.10 -6.90
C ALA A 734 18.63 -10.17 -6.15
N ILE A 735 18.88 -11.42 -6.47
CA ILE A 735 18.32 -12.62 -5.84
C ILE A 735 19.43 -13.28 -5.03
N ASP A 736 19.11 -13.71 -3.82
CA ASP A 736 19.95 -14.55 -2.99
C ASP A 736 19.68 -16.02 -3.34
N VAL A 737 20.51 -16.64 -4.18
CA VAL A 737 20.22 -17.98 -4.70
C VAL A 737 20.43 -19.04 -3.63
N THR A 738 21.52 -18.94 -2.86
CA THR A 738 21.78 -19.86 -1.75
C THR A 738 20.62 -19.83 -0.76
N ALA A 739 20.26 -18.64 -0.25
CA ALA A 739 19.16 -18.52 0.71
C ALA A 739 17.78 -18.88 0.09
N THR A 740 17.58 -18.68 -1.22
CA THR A 740 16.37 -19.17 -1.92
C THR A 740 16.36 -20.69 -2.04
N ALA A 741 17.51 -21.35 -2.23
CA ALA A 741 17.61 -22.81 -2.17
C ALA A 741 17.34 -23.33 -0.75
N ASP A 742 17.86 -22.66 0.29
CA ASP A 742 17.60 -23.01 1.69
C ASP A 742 16.11 -22.87 2.05
N LEU A 743 15.44 -21.80 1.59
CA LEU A 743 13.98 -21.60 1.72
C LEU A 743 13.15 -22.71 1.04
N LEU A 744 13.66 -23.30 -0.05
CA LEU A 744 12.96 -24.32 -0.84
C LEU A 744 13.32 -25.75 -0.43
N ALA A 745 14.40 -25.96 0.32
CA ALA A 745 14.87 -27.27 0.75
C ALA A 745 13.81 -28.13 1.49
N PRO A 746 12.96 -27.61 2.41
CA PRO A 746 11.92 -28.42 3.04
C PRO A 746 10.73 -28.74 2.11
N LEU A 747 10.62 -28.07 0.96
CA LEU A 747 9.44 -28.16 0.08
C LEU A 747 9.59 -29.29 -0.94
N VAL A 748 9.57 -30.54 -0.48
CA VAL A 748 9.84 -31.74 -1.30
C VAL A 748 8.95 -31.92 -2.55
N ARG A 749 7.80 -31.23 -2.61
CA ARG A 749 6.89 -31.20 -3.77
C ARG A 749 7.21 -30.10 -4.80
N ILE A 750 8.31 -29.36 -4.64
CA ILE A 750 8.70 -28.24 -5.50
C ILE A 750 9.92 -28.59 -6.37
N ARG A 751 9.77 -28.47 -7.69
CA ARG A 751 10.87 -28.60 -8.66
C ARG A 751 11.35 -27.22 -9.09
N SER A 752 12.46 -26.78 -8.50
CA SER A 752 13.09 -25.46 -8.71
C SER A 752 14.55 -25.59 -9.14
N ARG A 753 15.03 -24.67 -10.00
CA ARG A 753 16.45 -24.58 -10.38
C ARG A 753 17.33 -23.96 -9.29
N ALA A 754 16.77 -23.49 -8.17
CA ALA A 754 17.54 -22.90 -7.08
C ALA A 754 18.68 -23.84 -6.61
N GLN A 755 18.38 -25.13 -6.42
CA GLN A 755 19.39 -26.09 -6.00
C GLN A 755 20.45 -26.35 -7.09
N ALA A 756 20.05 -26.48 -8.36
CA ALA A 756 21.01 -26.62 -9.47
C ALA A 756 21.93 -25.40 -9.61
N LEU A 757 21.41 -24.18 -9.39
CA LEU A 757 22.19 -22.94 -9.39
C LEU A 757 23.14 -22.87 -8.18
N ARG A 758 22.69 -23.33 -6.99
CA ARG A 758 23.54 -23.48 -5.79
C ARG A 758 24.68 -24.47 -6.03
N THR A 759 24.40 -25.63 -6.62
CA THR A 759 25.42 -26.63 -7.00
C THR A 759 26.42 -26.05 -8.02
N ALA A 760 25.97 -25.21 -8.96
CA ALA A 760 26.83 -24.44 -9.87
C ALA A 760 27.53 -23.22 -9.20
N GLN A 761 27.52 -23.15 -7.86
CA GLN A 761 28.11 -22.11 -7.01
C GLN A 761 27.62 -20.68 -7.32
N VAL A 762 26.42 -20.53 -7.89
CA VAL A 762 25.83 -19.23 -8.18
C VAL A 762 25.25 -18.65 -6.89
N GLU A 763 26.00 -17.81 -6.18
CA GLU A 763 25.56 -17.18 -4.93
C GLU A 763 24.39 -16.21 -5.14
N LEU A 764 24.50 -15.37 -6.18
CA LEU A 764 23.67 -14.20 -6.41
C LEU A 764 23.35 -14.07 -7.90
N ILE A 765 22.15 -13.60 -8.22
CA ILE A 765 21.74 -13.31 -9.61
C ILE A 765 21.08 -11.94 -9.73
N LEU A 766 21.48 -11.18 -10.75
CA LEU A 766 20.84 -9.94 -11.17
C LEU A 766 19.96 -10.19 -12.41
N ALA A 767 18.64 -10.10 -12.26
CA ALA A 767 17.71 -10.18 -13.40
C ALA A 767 17.84 -8.96 -14.31
N SER A 768 17.64 -9.11 -15.62
CA SER A 768 17.85 -8.03 -16.60
C SER A 768 17.02 -6.77 -16.34
N ARG A 769 15.79 -6.91 -15.85
CA ARG A 769 14.94 -5.77 -15.40
C ARG A 769 15.57 -4.89 -14.30
N SER A 770 16.62 -5.35 -13.63
CA SER A 770 17.35 -4.59 -12.61
C SER A 770 18.63 -3.93 -13.14
N TYR A 771 19.06 -4.18 -14.38
CA TYR A 771 20.32 -3.62 -14.93
C TYR A 771 20.35 -2.08 -14.89
N ARG A 772 19.30 -1.39 -15.37
CA ARG A 772 19.18 0.08 -15.27
C ARG A 772 19.18 0.62 -13.82
N ARG A 773 19.00 -0.23 -12.81
CA ARG A 773 18.96 0.12 -11.38
C ARG A 773 20.23 -0.30 -10.61
N VAL A 774 21.25 -0.81 -11.28
CA VAL A 774 22.57 -1.15 -10.72
C VAL A 774 23.64 -0.30 -11.39
N ARG A 775 24.60 0.22 -10.62
CA ARG A 775 25.68 1.07 -11.14
C ARG A 775 27.02 0.35 -11.12
N VAL A 776 27.78 0.46 -12.21
CA VAL A 776 29.20 0.09 -12.26
C VAL A 776 30.01 1.17 -11.55
N ARG A 777 30.87 0.77 -10.62
CA ARG A 777 31.79 1.64 -9.88
C ARG A 777 33.20 1.63 -10.49
N ARG A 778 33.68 0.44 -10.86
CA ARG A 778 35.00 0.19 -11.46
C ARG A 778 34.91 -1.00 -12.39
N VAL A 779 35.83 -1.08 -13.35
CA VAL A 779 36.02 -2.25 -14.22
C VAL A 779 37.49 -2.63 -14.22
N PHE A 780 37.75 -3.93 -14.30
CA PHE A 780 39.08 -4.53 -14.37
C PHE A 780 39.14 -5.52 -15.53
N ARG A 781 40.32 -5.67 -16.12
CA ARG A 781 40.67 -6.65 -17.14
C ARG A 781 41.64 -7.67 -16.52
N ALA A 782 41.59 -8.91 -16.98
CA ALA A 782 42.54 -9.95 -16.56
C ALA A 782 43.81 -9.86 -17.40
N GLU A 783 44.94 -9.52 -16.78
CA GLU A 783 46.24 -9.34 -17.43
C GLU A 783 47.35 -9.79 -16.47
N ALA A 784 48.29 -10.63 -16.94
CA ALA A 784 49.38 -11.20 -16.13
C ALA A 784 48.92 -11.76 -14.76
N ASP A 785 47.84 -12.55 -14.79
CA ASP A 785 47.16 -13.13 -13.62
C ASP A 785 46.72 -12.14 -12.52
N ALA A 786 46.66 -10.84 -12.85
CA ALA A 786 46.15 -9.76 -12.02
C ALA A 786 44.84 -9.16 -12.57
N TRP A 787 44.04 -8.54 -11.68
CA TRP A 787 42.89 -7.71 -12.06
C TRP A 787 43.35 -6.26 -12.28
N GLN A 788 43.87 -5.95 -13.46
CA GLN A 788 44.28 -4.58 -13.81
C GLN A 788 43.07 -3.68 -14.02
N ARG A 789 43.07 -2.49 -13.43
CA ARG A 789 41.92 -1.55 -13.49
C ARG A 789 41.89 -0.82 -14.83
N VAL A 790 40.78 -0.91 -15.55
CA VAL A 790 40.56 -0.11 -16.78
C VAL A 790 40.51 1.38 -16.42
N PRO A 791 41.41 2.23 -16.96
CA PRO A 791 41.45 3.65 -16.65
C PRO A 791 40.34 4.43 -17.38
N ARG A 792 40.12 5.69 -16.97
CA ARG A 792 39.22 6.69 -17.60
C ARG A 792 37.72 6.35 -17.72
N LEU A 793 37.29 5.10 -17.51
CA LEU A 793 35.90 4.68 -17.59
C LEU A 793 35.01 5.39 -16.54
N ARG A 794 33.92 6.02 -16.99
CA ARG A 794 32.97 6.74 -16.13
C ARG A 794 32.08 5.76 -15.36
N SER A 795 31.85 6.02 -14.07
CA SER A 795 30.89 5.25 -13.27
C SER A 795 29.45 5.61 -13.63
N GLY A 796 28.60 4.63 -13.90
CA GLY A 796 27.25 4.84 -14.43
C GLY A 796 26.36 3.58 -14.34
N PRO A 797 25.12 3.63 -14.82
CA PRO A 797 24.24 2.46 -14.87
C PRO A 797 24.84 1.32 -15.71
N LEU A 798 24.54 0.07 -15.32
CA LEU A 798 25.10 -1.13 -15.94
C LEU A 798 24.90 -1.24 -17.47
N PRO A 799 23.73 -0.93 -18.07
CA PRO A 799 23.57 -1.02 -19.52
C PRO A 799 24.24 0.11 -20.30
N ASP A 800 24.59 1.21 -19.63
CA ASP A 800 25.18 2.39 -20.28
C ASP A 800 26.71 2.25 -20.33
N VAL A 801 27.30 1.60 -19.33
CA VAL A 801 28.75 1.40 -19.17
C VAL A 801 29.26 0.18 -19.95
N VAL A 802 28.50 -0.92 -20.03
CA VAL A 802 28.99 -2.16 -20.66
C VAL A 802 29.28 -2.02 -22.17
N PRO A 803 28.49 -1.29 -22.99
CA PRO A 803 28.84 -1.06 -24.40
C PRO A 803 30.19 -0.35 -24.58
N GLN A 804 30.58 0.53 -23.64
CA GLN A 804 31.85 1.27 -23.64
C GLN A 804 33.07 0.37 -23.33
N LEU A 805 32.86 -0.92 -23.06
CA LEU A 805 33.91 -1.91 -22.77
C LEU A 805 34.24 -2.81 -23.95
N GLN A 806 33.52 -2.70 -25.07
CA GLN A 806 33.86 -3.41 -26.29
C GLN A 806 35.22 -2.89 -26.78
N PRO A 807 36.15 -3.78 -27.21
CA PRO A 807 37.40 -3.33 -27.78
C PRO A 807 37.11 -2.46 -29.01
N SER A 808 37.82 -1.34 -29.15
CA SER A 808 37.86 -0.62 -30.42
C SER A 808 38.32 -1.61 -31.48
N THR A 809 37.48 -1.89 -32.47
CA THR A 809 37.92 -2.63 -33.67
C THR A 809 39.10 -1.86 -34.25
N PRO A 810 40.27 -2.48 -34.48
CA PRO A 810 41.35 -1.81 -35.19
C PRO A 810 40.84 -1.45 -36.58
N SER A 811 40.89 -0.15 -36.89
CA SER A 811 40.44 0.49 -38.13
C SER A 811 41.55 0.56 -39.15
#